data_AF-A0A524F0G8-F1
#
_entry.id   AF-A0A524F0G8-F1
#
_cell.length_a   1.000
_cell.length_b   1.000
_cell.length_c   1.000
_cell.angle_alpha   90.00
_cell.angle_beta   90.00
_cell.angle_gamma   90.00
#
_symmetry.space_group_name_H-M   'P 1'
#
loop_
_entity.id
_entity.type
_entity.pdbx_description
1 polymer ?
#
loop_
_entity_poly.entity_id
_entity_poly.type
_entity_poly.pdbx_seq_one_letter_code
_entity_poly.pdbx_strand_id
1 'polypeptide(L)'
;MEKTAIDYKITKPVETEFSRYEPIRYECNPSVPTINFPIDFSKVNKMRINLSVKQKEIIQKNGFVLSEGSSPSLYDYYPKESTIPLFITTDVCLHTFHRFIDSILITVETEYLYGKFQDLLQELQLKLQVLSSETSNTYIKQAVRYNIAYISVMLSLLNKKHKIPEDVNDLVNKELSLVHSLQPQISAIFGYEVDFSQFKPRGHYTESEKLKCYFRAMMYAGRMSFVSRDPVTNSRDIGRNHIVRALLLISTFDDTIWNIWETINCVVNFFFGISDNITPRELHDLWIKEGITITDGLEDETVITKFLLEIEKLRGPKIHSMIVFEDPSKKIHSFNLFGQKYIPDSFVFQQLVYNRVPSRFMVKALDFFSALGETRAMNLQKPEEEKHKGYKEQILELQKHFGKLVESDWTESVYSLWIYTLLSLLNPLPEGYPSFMRTTAWNDKSLMTAHGTWTELRYDSILYAKQAYALTMGSPPPPPPPAEGYIEPNPEFYSRLNSLVNYLKTGLERLNLPHLKSFTMGGMGRDYPSPLMQKFTTFSFYLERLRNISCKELECIPLNEEENHIIRFIPNIFSNLLERKTPLIAVDVFTDPNSGKVLEEALGFPYIIHVVVQDHNGDLRLTRGAMYSQYEFTVPQFQRLNNKDWAGKLSSDPPDFHDWIKYLISDEKPNFKQYQPVQMQKREELWGFKSGLWFGPPGKKKNDIFGISRDNREVSVYKLNEETAEFEKIPREKINPKKILHPNSVLLFCDPNHFKAWIWHGCETTTRMKFLAAKLAPSVRDQQEVAMKLTTIYDGMEPMAFKKSMGMTDEDEEEEEEENTKSGKKLKIEWED
;
A
#
# COMPACT_ATOMS: atom_id res chain seq x y z
N MET A 1 2.34 28.03 -25.78
CA MET A 1 2.90 26.68 -25.56
C MET A 1 1.99 25.68 -26.25
N GLU A 2 2.48 24.48 -26.56
CA GLU A 2 1.59 23.34 -26.82
C GLU A 2 0.86 23.00 -25.51
N LYS A 3 -0.36 22.45 -25.58
CA LYS A 3 -1.06 21.99 -24.38
C LYS A 3 -0.38 20.75 -23.81
N THR A 4 -0.31 20.65 -22.50
CA THR A 4 0.15 19.49 -21.75
C THR A 4 -1.04 18.83 -21.03
N ALA A 5 -0.83 17.72 -20.32
CA ALA A 5 -1.92 17.09 -19.57
C ALA A 5 -2.44 17.96 -18.41
N ILE A 6 -1.55 18.73 -17.76
CA ILE A 6 -1.91 19.61 -16.64
C ILE A 6 -2.95 20.69 -17.00
N ASP A 7 -3.04 21.03 -18.29
CA ASP A 7 -3.99 21.99 -18.86
C ASP A 7 -5.39 21.38 -19.13
N TYR A 8 -5.52 20.04 -19.06
CA TYR A 8 -6.71 19.34 -19.54
C TYR A 8 -7.87 19.38 -18.52
N LYS A 9 -9.08 19.64 -19.02
CA LYS A 9 -10.33 19.70 -18.23
C LYS A 9 -11.49 19.05 -18.98
N ILE A 10 -12.07 18.00 -18.40
CA ILE A 10 -13.35 17.41 -18.84
C ILE A 10 -14.48 18.36 -18.44
N THR A 11 -15.24 18.87 -19.41
CA THR A 11 -16.27 19.92 -19.21
C THR A 11 -17.71 19.46 -19.45
N LYS A 12 -17.88 18.24 -19.97
CA LYS A 12 -19.14 17.59 -20.32
C LYS A 12 -19.18 16.16 -19.75
N PRO A 13 -20.37 15.56 -19.59
CA PRO A 13 -20.49 14.14 -19.26
C PRO A 13 -19.82 13.25 -20.29
N VAL A 14 -19.24 12.14 -19.85
CA VAL A 14 -18.63 11.11 -20.68
C VAL A 14 -19.23 9.76 -20.31
N GLU A 15 -19.81 9.06 -21.28
CA GLU A 15 -20.32 7.70 -21.08
C GLU A 15 -19.23 6.69 -21.47
N THR A 16 -18.94 5.73 -20.61
CA THR A 16 -17.97 4.64 -20.87
C THR A 16 -18.66 3.28 -20.89
N GLU A 17 -17.91 2.23 -21.24
CA GLU A 17 -18.39 0.84 -21.14
C GLU A 17 -18.86 0.50 -19.72
N PHE A 18 -18.20 1.08 -18.70
CA PHE A 18 -18.39 0.72 -17.30
C PHE A 18 -19.29 1.69 -16.53
N SER A 19 -19.27 2.98 -16.82
CA SER A 19 -19.91 4.01 -15.99
C SER A 19 -19.98 5.37 -16.69
N ARG A 20 -20.78 6.29 -16.16
CA ARG A 20 -20.86 7.67 -16.64
C ARG A 20 -20.01 8.59 -15.76
N TYR A 21 -19.01 9.24 -16.34
CA TYR A 21 -18.28 10.30 -15.66
C TYR A 21 -19.03 11.62 -15.81
N GLU A 22 -19.53 12.15 -14.70
CA GLU A 22 -20.21 13.44 -14.62
C GLU A 22 -19.26 14.47 -13.99
N PRO A 23 -18.73 15.46 -14.74
CA PRO A 23 -17.83 16.47 -14.18
C PRO A 23 -18.59 17.43 -13.26
N ILE A 24 -18.48 17.21 -11.95
CA ILE A 24 -19.02 18.12 -10.94
C ILE A 24 -18.36 19.49 -11.09
N ARG A 25 -19.18 20.53 -11.18
CA ARG A 25 -18.73 21.93 -11.27
C ARG A 25 -18.60 22.54 -9.88
N TYR A 26 -17.80 23.60 -9.81
CA TYR A 26 -17.73 24.54 -8.71
C TYR A 26 -17.79 25.94 -9.29
N GLU A 27 -18.40 26.86 -8.55
CA GLU A 27 -18.35 28.29 -8.83
C GLU A 27 -17.75 28.96 -7.58
N CYS A 28 -16.79 29.84 -7.79
CA CYS A 28 -16.00 30.50 -6.76
C CYS A 28 -15.26 31.69 -7.37
N ASN A 29 -15.21 32.82 -6.67
CA ASN A 29 -14.51 34.04 -7.06
C ASN A 29 -13.45 34.40 -6.01
N PRO A 30 -12.26 33.78 -6.03
CA PRO A 30 -11.24 33.97 -5.00
C PRO A 30 -10.88 35.44 -4.77
N SER A 31 -10.91 35.87 -3.52
CA SER A 31 -10.78 37.26 -3.09
C SER A 31 -9.81 37.46 -1.91
N VAL A 32 -9.15 36.39 -1.45
CA VAL A 32 -8.28 36.42 -0.25
C VAL A 32 -7.19 37.49 -0.38
N PRO A 33 -7.06 38.41 0.60
CA PRO A 33 -6.07 39.47 0.57
C PRO A 33 -4.62 38.98 0.41
N THR A 34 -3.78 39.79 -0.23
CA THR A 34 -2.36 39.48 -0.35
C THR A 34 -1.63 39.76 0.97
N ILE A 35 -0.93 38.74 1.48
CA ILE A 35 -0.03 38.84 2.64
C ILE A 35 1.40 38.91 2.10
N ASN A 36 2.14 39.93 2.52
CA ASN A 36 3.56 40.08 2.16
C ASN A 36 4.44 39.18 3.03
N PHE A 37 5.45 38.57 2.40
CA PHE A 37 6.52 37.83 3.08
C PHE A 37 7.75 38.73 3.28
N PRO A 38 8.48 38.61 4.41
CA PRO A 38 8.26 37.66 5.49
C PRO A 38 7.12 38.05 6.44
N ILE A 39 6.41 37.05 7.00
CA ILE A 39 5.24 37.28 7.86
C ILE A 39 5.63 37.99 9.18
N ASP A 40 4.88 39.04 9.51
CA ASP A 40 4.96 39.69 10.82
C ASP A 40 4.32 38.82 11.92
N PHE A 41 5.14 38.04 12.60
CA PHE A 41 4.73 37.19 13.71
C PHE A 41 4.15 37.95 14.91
N SER A 42 4.21 39.28 15.00
CA SER A 42 3.47 40.01 16.05
C SER A 42 1.96 39.94 15.84
N LYS A 43 1.51 39.87 14.58
CA LYS A 43 0.10 39.84 14.15
C LYS A 43 -0.51 38.44 14.13
N VAL A 44 0.30 37.38 14.23
CA VAL A 44 -0.17 35.99 14.18
C VAL A 44 -0.61 35.51 15.56
N ASN A 45 -1.91 35.19 15.69
CA ASN A 45 -2.46 34.46 16.83
C ASN A 45 -1.95 33.00 16.81
N LYS A 46 -0.99 32.69 17.69
CA LYS A 46 -0.34 31.37 17.76
C LYS A 46 -1.17 30.29 18.47
N MET A 47 -2.33 30.64 19.05
CA MET A 47 -3.25 29.73 19.75
C MET A 47 -2.56 28.63 20.60
N ARG A 48 -1.65 29.08 21.48
CA ARG A 48 -0.85 28.26 22.42
C ARG A 48 0.17 27.28 21.79
N ILE A 49 0.35 27.24 20.47
CA ILE A 49 1.45 26.51 19.83
C ILE A 49 2.78 27.20 20.18
N ASN A 50 3.71 26.44 20.77
CA ASN A 50 5.05 26.92 21.10
C ASN A 50 6.06 26.50 20.02
N LEU A 51 6.11 27.27 18.94
CA LEU A 51 7.06 27.07 17.84
C LEU A 51 8.51 27.32 18.29
N SER A 52 9.47 26.62 17.70
CA SER A 52 10.91 26.85 17.87
C SER A 52 11.40 28.14 17.17
N VAL A 53 12.70 28.40 17.15
CA VAL A 53 13.27 29.51 16.36
C VAL A 53 13.26 29.14 14.87
N LYS A 54 13.84 27.99 14.50
CA LYS A 54 13.85 27.47 13.12
C LYS A 54 12.44 27.34 12.54
N GLN A 55 11.46 26.87 13.33
CA GLN A 55 10.06 26.80 12.89
C GLN A 55 9.46 28.18 12.57
N LYS A 56 9.77 29.21 13.37
CA LYS A 56 9.32 30.58 13.09
C LYS A 56 9.97 31.09 11.81
N GLU A 57 11.27 30.96 11.64
CA GLU A 57 11.99 31.45 10.45
C GLU A 57 11.44 30.85 9.14
N ILE A 58 11.13 29.54 9.14
CA ILE A 58 10.55 28.85 7.97
C ILE A 58 9.11 29.34 7.70
N ILE A 59 8.25 29.47 8.72
CA ILE A 59 6.91 30.07 8.56
C ILE A 59 7.01 31.53 8.09
N GLN A 60 7.97 32.29 8.60
CA GLN A 60 8.17 33.69 8.23
C GLN A 60 8.42 33.82 6.74
N LYS A 61 9.25 32.94 6.16
CA LYS A 61 9.59 32.95 4.74
C LYS A 61 8.48 32.39 3.84
N ASN A 62 7.78 31.34 4.26
CA ASN A 62 6.93 30.52 3.36
C ASN A 62 5.43 30.49 3.74
N GLY A 63 5.07 30.95 4.93
CA GLY A 63 3.70 30.88 5.49
C GLY A 63 3.38 29.60 6.26
N PHE A 64 4.23 28.57 6.16
CA PHE A 64 4.07 27.28 6.83
C PHE A 64 5.42 26.62 7.15
N VAL A 65 5.40 25.55 7.95
CA VAL A 65 6.56 24.69 8.25
C VAL A 65 6.13 23.24 8.47
N LEU A 66 7.02 22.30 8.16
CA LEU A 66 6.88 20.87 8.39
C LEU A 66 7.69 20.44 9.62
N SER A 67 7.22 19.44 10.36
CA SER A 67 7.96 18.84 11.48
C SER A 67 7.61 17.36 11.60
N GLU A 68 8.58 16.54 12.01
CA GLU A 68 8.42 15.07 12.01
C GLU A 68 7.18 14.59 12.79
N GLY A 69 6.50 13.61 12.21
CA GLY A 69 5.48 12.84 12.89
C GLY A 69 6.04 11.76 13.82
N SER A 70 5.13 11.16 14.61
CA SER A 70 5.41 9.99 15.46
C SER A 70 4.23 9.00 15.54
N SER A 71 3.02 9.40 15.14
CA SER A 71 1.93 8.47 14.85
C SER A 71 2.09 7.91 13.42
N PRO A 72 1.75 6.62 13.21
CA PRO A 72 1.63 6.01 11.89
C PRO A 72 0.33 6.38 11.15
N SER A 73 -0.45 7.37 11.55
CA SER A 73 -1.72 7.73 10.89
C SER A 73 -1.86 9.24 10.65
N LEU A 74 -2.37 9.62 9.47
CA LEU A 74 -2.73 11.02 9.16
C LEU A 74 -3.78 11.57 10.13
N TYR A 75 -4.75 10.76 10.54
CA TYR A 75 -5.91 11.20 11.32
C TYR A 75 -5.58 11.51 12.79
N ASP A 76 -4.54 10.89 13.36
CA ASP A 76 -4.15 11.09 14.77
C ASP A 76 -3.62 12.51 15.05
N TYR A 77 -3.17 13.22 14.01
CA TYR A 77 -2.78 14.63 14.10
C TYR A 77 -3.98 15.58 14.16
N TYR A 78 -5.20 15.06 13.97
CA TYR A 78 -6.50 15.75 14.05
C TYR A 78 -7.34 15.26 15.23
N PRO A 79 -6.89 15.46 16.49
CA PRO A 79 -7.69 15.10 17.66
C PRO A 79 -9.02 15.89 17.65
N LYS A 80 -10.13 15.19 17.93
CA LYS A 80 -11.53 15.67 17.82
C LYS A 80 -11.78 17.08 18.37
N GLU A 81 -11.07 17.39 19.44
CA GLU A 81 -11.24 18.58 20.26
C GLU A 81 -9.86 19.21 20.48
N SER A 82 -9.20 19.44 19.36
CA SER A 82 -8.01 20.28 19.30
C SER A 82 -8.36 21.70 19.76
N THR A 83 -7.69 22.16 20.81
CA THR A 83 -7.68 23.61 21.18
C THR A 83 -6.82 24.45 20.24
N ILE A 84 -6.16 23.80 19.28
CA ILE A 84 -5.41 24.38 18.16
C ILE A 84 -6.29 24.29 16.90
N PRO A 85 -6.47 25.38 16.12
CA PRO A 85 -7.14 25.33 14.82
C PRO A 85 -6.63 24.21 13.91
N LEU A 86 -7.53 23.40 13.36
CA LEU A 86 -7.17 22.33 12.42
C LEU A 86 -6.97 22.90 11.00
N PHE A 87 -6.02 22.34 10.25
CA PHE A 87 -5.82 22.59 8.81
C PHE A 87 -6.08 21.29 8.04
N ILE A 88 -7.27 21.14 7.44
CA ILE A 88 -7.67 19.90 6.78
C ILE A 88 -7.04 19.83 5.39
N THR A 89 -6.02 18.98 5.22
CA THR A 89 -5.27 18.86 3.98
C THR A 89 -5.99 18.06 2.91
N THR A 90 -5.58 18.24 1.66
CA THR A 90 -6.00 17.40 0.53
C THR A 90 -5.54 15.94 0.70
N ASP A 91 -4.38 15.72 1.34
CA ASP A 91 -3.80 14.44 1.72
C ASP A 91 -4.78 13.54 2.50
N VAL A 92 -5.52 14.12 3.46
CA VAL A 92 -6.52 13.39 4.28
C VAL A 92 -7.66 12.83 3.41
N CYS A 93 -8.01 13.51 2.32
CA CYS A 93 -9.06 13.07 1.40
C CYS A 93 -8.55 12.00 0.44
N LEU A 94 -7.33 12.18 -0.10
CA LEU A 94 -6.65 11.21 -0.95
C LEU A 94 -6.47 9.87 -0.24
N HIS A 95 -5.92 9.87 0.97
CA HIS A 95 -5.74 8.66 1.75
C HIS A 95 -7.09 7.97 2.04
N THR A 96 -8.14 8.73 2.34
CA THR A 96 -9.49 8.16 2.56
C THR A 96 -10.02 7.45 1.30
N PHE A 97 -9.77 8.01 0.11
CA PHE A 97 -10.16 7.40 -1.16
C PHE A 97 -9.34 6.14 -1.48
N HIS A 98 -8.02 6.22 -1.38
CA HIS A 98 -7.10 5.07 -1.49
C HIS A 98 -7.56 3.90 -0.60
N ARG A 99 -7.80 4.18 0.69
CA ARG A 99 -8.20 3.17 1.67
C ARG A 99 -9.57 2.53 1.37
N PHE A 100 -10.39 3.11 0.50
CA PHE A 100 -11.58 2.49 -0.08
C PHE A 100 -11.28 1.63 -1.32
N ILE A 101 -10.38 2.06 -2.21
CA ILE A 101 -9.98 1.27 -3.40
C ILE A 101 -9.40 -0.07 -2.97
N ASP A 102 -8.41 -0.10 -2.06
CA ASP A 102 -7.87 -1.32 -1.45
C ASP A 102 -9.00 -2.21 -0.86
N SER A 103 -9.95 -1.61 -0.15
CA SER A 103 -11.08 -2.34 0.46
C SER A 103 -12.04 -2.94 -0.57
N ILE A 104 -12.26 -2.30 -1.72
CA ILE A 104 -13.02 -2.89 -2.83
C ILE A 104 -12.21 -4.02 -3.44
N LEU A 105 -10.95 -3.78 -3.80
CA LEU A 105 -10.10 -4.75 -4.50
C LEU A 105 -10.02 -6.05 -3.72
N ILE A 106 -9.65 -5.99 -2.43
CA ILE A 106 -9.67 -7.17 -1.53
C ILE A 106 -11.01 -7.92 -1.61
N THR A 107 -12.14 -7.22 -1.51
CA THR A 107 -13.48 -7.83 -1.49
C THR A 107 -13.85 -8.47 -2.83
N VAL A 108 -13.59 -7.78 -3.94
CA VAL A 108 -13.89 -8.23 -5.31
C VAL A 108 -12.99 -9.39 -5.70
N GLU A 109 -11.72 -9.36 -5.30
CA GLU A 109 -10.78 -10.44 -5.53
C GLU A 109 -11.16 -11.70 -4.75
N THR A 110 -11.36 -11.61 -3.43
CA THR A 110 -11.63 -12.82 -2.65
C THR A 110 -13.02 -13.37 -2.91
N GLU A 111 -14.06 -12.54 -2.96
CA GLU A 111 -15.45 -13.03 -2.99
C GLU A 111 -16.04 -13.19 -4.40
N TYR A 112 -15.37 -12.67 -5.44
CA TYR A 112 -15.84 -12.81 -6.82
C TYR A 112 -14.79 -13.39 -7.78
N LEU A 113 -13.66 -12.70 -7.97
CA LEU A 113 -12.69 -13.07 -9.01
C LEU A 113 -11.94 -14.36 -8.69
N TYR A 114 -11.68 -14.68 -7.42
CA TYR A 114 -11.08 -15.96 -7.00
C TYR A 114 -11.89 -17.15 -7.54
N GLY A 115 -13.20 -17.14 -7.29
CA GLY A 115 -14.10 -18.21 -7.72
C GLY A 115 -14.16 -18.28 -9.24
N LYS A 116 -14.47 -17.16 -9.91
CA LYS A 116 -14.57 -17.09 -11.37
C LYS A 116 -13.28 -17.52 -12.08
N PHE A 117 -12.11 -17.16 -11.55
CA PHE A 117 -10.83 -17.58 -12.12
C PHE A 117 -10.55 -19.07 -11.88
N GLN A 118 -10.94 -19.63 -10.73
CA GLN A 118 -10.87 -21.07 -10.50
C GLN A 118 -11.81 -21.83 -11.46
N ASP A 119 -13.06 -21.38 -11.62
CA ASP A 119 -14.04 -21.95 -12.55
C ASP A 119 -13.48 -22.00 -13.98
N LEU A 120 -12.97 -20.85 -14.47
CA LEU A 120 -12.37 -20.71 -15.81
C LEU A 120 -11.22 -21.69 -16.04
N LEU A 121 -10.30 -21.80 -15.08
CA LEU A 121 -9.16 -22.70 -15.18
C LEU A 121 -9.58 -24.18 -15.15
N GLN A 122 -10.62 -24.53 -14.39
CA GLN A 122 -11.14 -25.90 -14.35
C GLN A 122 -11.78 -26.30 -15.69
N GLU A 123 -12.64 -25.44 -16.26
CA GLU A 123 -13.21 -25.67 -17.59
C GLU A 123 -12.13 -25.76 -18.68
N LEU A 124 -11.16 -24.83 -18.69
CA LEU A 124 -10.02 -24.89 -19.62
C LEU A 124 -9.22 -26.19 -19.48
N GLN A 125 -8.96 -26.68 -18.25
CA GLN A 125 -8.26 -27.94 -18.03
C GLN A 125 -9.03 -29.13 -18.63
N LEU A 126 -10.36 -29.17 -18.43
CA LEU A 126 -11.23 -30.23 -18.95
C LEU A 126 -11.28 -30.22 -20.48
N LYS A 127 -11.49 -29.06 -21.12
CA LYS A 127 -11.54 -28.96 -22.59
C LYS A 127 -10.20 -29.32 -23.25
N LEU A 128 -9.08 -28.91 -22.65
CA LEU A 128 -7.74 -29.30 -23.12
C LEU A 128 -7.50 -30.82 -22.97
N GLN A 129 -8.00 -31.45 -21.89
CA GLN A 129 -7.94 -32.91 -21.73
C GLN A 129 -8.77 -33.65 -22.79
N VAL A 130 -9.98 -33.17 -23.10
CA VAL A 130 -10.81 -33.71 -24.20
C VAL A 130 -10.06 -33.60 -25.54
N LEU A 131 -9.58 -32.40 -25.89
CA LEU A 131 -8.80 -32.16 -27.12
C LEU A 131 -7.54 -33.05 -27.22
N SER A 132 -6.86 -33.27 -26.09
CA SER A 132 -5.71 -34.20 -26.00
C SER A 132 -6.12 -35.66 -26.20
N SER A 133 -7.34 -36.05 -25.87
CA SER A 133 -7.86 -37.42 -26.04
C SER A 133 -8.38 -37.70 -27.45
N GLU A 134 -8.99 -36.71 -28.10
CA GLU A 134 -9.58 -36.83 -29.45
C GLU A 134 -8.52 -36.76 -30.55
N THR A 135 -7.42 -36.04 -30.33
CA THR A 135 -6.35 -35.92 -31.33
C THR A 135 -5.40 -37.13 -31.35
N SER A 136 -5.26 -37.73 -32.53
CA SER A 136 -4.22 -38.69 -32.87
C SER A 136 -2.87 -38.03 -33.22
N ASN A 137 -2.88 -36.72 -33.46
CA ASN A 137 -1.72 -35.96 -33.90
C ASN A 137 -0.73 -35.73 -32.74
N THR A 138 0.53 -36.18 -32.91
CA THR A 138 1.53 -36.15 -31.83
C THR A 138 2.07 -34.74 -31.53
N TYR A 139 2.19 -33.87 -32.55
CA TYR A 139 2.63 -32.49 -32.38
C TYR A 139 1.60 -31.66 -31.60
N ILE A 140 0.33 -31.73 -32.02
CA ILE A 140 -0.81 -31.09 -31.34
C ILE A 140 -0.94 -31.65 -29.92
N LYS A 141 -0.87 -32.97 -29.72
CA LYS A 141 -0.96 -33.58 -28.38
C LYS A 141 0.14 -33.07 -27.42
N GLN A 142 1.37 -32.90 -27.90
CA GLN A 142 2.46 -32.33 -27.12
C GLN A 142 2.26 -30.84 -26.82
N ALA A 143 1.73 -30.05 -27.76
CA ALA A 143 1.38 -28.64 -27.55
C ALA A 143 0.24 -28.48 -26.51
N VAL A 144 -0.83 -29.29 -26.63
CA VAL A 144 -1.93 -29.34 -25.66
C VAL A 144 -1.43 -29.77 -24.28
N ARG A 145 -0.50 -30.73 -24.19
CA ARG A 145 0.12 -31.14 -22.91
C ARG A 145 0.83 -29.97 -22.20
N TYR A 146 1.53 -29.09 -22.91
CA TYR A 146 2.10 -27.88 -22.30
C TYR A 146 1.03 -26.87 -21.84
N ASN A 147 -0.12 -26.81 -22.51
CA ASN A 147 -1.25 -25.99 -22.06
C ASN A 147 -1.92 -26.59 -20.81
N ILE A 148 -2.11 -27.91 -20.74
CA ILE A 148 -2.60 -28.60 -19.54
C ILE A 148 -1.65 -28.33 -18.37
N ALA A 149 -0.33 -28.34 -18.59
CA ALA A 149 0.67 -27.97 -17.57
C ALA A 149 0.52 -26.52 -17.12
N TYR A 150 0.42 -25.56 -18.06
CA TYR A 150 0.22 -24.13 -17.78
C TYR A 150 -1.02 -23.86 -16.90
N ILE A 151 -2.17 -24.45 -17.26
CA ILE A 151 -3.41 -24.35 -16.49
C ILE A 151 -3.28 -25.04 -15.12
N SER A 152 -2.63 -26.21 -15.07
CA SER A 152 -2.44 -26.97 -13.82
C SER A 152 -1.52 -26.28 -12.81
N VAL A 153 -0.53 -25.49 -13.26
CA VAL A 153 0.27 -24.62 -12.37
C VAL A 153 -0.63 -23.58 -11.70
N MET A 154 -1.47 -22.87 -12.46
CA MET A 154 -2.38 -21.85 -11.89
C MET A 154 -3.40 -22.46 -10.93
N LEU A 155 -3.99 -23.62 -11.26
CA LEU A 155 -4.89 -24.35 -10.36
C LEU A 155 -4.19 -24.80 -9.07
N SER A 156 -2.92 -25.21 -9.14
CA SER A 156 -2.13 -25.60 -7.96
C SER A 156 -1.72 -24.40 -7.10
N LEU A 157 -1.47 -23.23 -7.72
CA LEU A 157 -1.19 -21.97 -7.03
C LEU A 157 -2.45 -21.40 -6.33
N LEU A 158 -3.64 -21.58 -6.90
CA LEU A 158 -4.91 -21.33 -6.20
C LEU A 158 -5.13 -22.33 -5.07
N ASN A 159 -5.14 -23.63 -5.41
CA ASN A 159 -5.55 -24.71 -4.53
C ASN A 159 -4.46 -25.78 -4.41
N LYS A 160 -3.76 -25.80 -3.27
CA LYS A 160 -2.72 -26.79 -2.93
C LYS A 160 -3.22 -28.24 -2.83
N LYS A 161 -4.54 -28.48 -2.95
CA LYS A 161 -5.17 -29.81 -3.04
C LYS A 161 -5.64 -30.15 -4.47
N HIS A 162 -5.28 -29.34 -5.46
CA HIS A 162 -5.54 -29.64 -6.87
C HIS A 162 -4.88 -30.98 -7.27
N LYS A 163 -5.57 -31.76 -8.09
CA LYS A 163 -5.01 -33.00 -8.64
C LYS A 163 -4.35 -32.68 -9.98
N ILE A 164 -3.03 -32.61 -9.98
CA ILE A 164 -2.24 -32.45 -11.19
C ILE A 164 -2.41 -33.72 -12.04
N PRO A 165 -2.71 -33.62 -13.36
CA PRO A 165 -2.78 -34.78 -14.24
C PRO A 165 -1.40 -35.45 -14.37
N GLU A 166 -1.39 -36.78 -14.36
CA GLU A 166 -0.17 -37.59 -14.28
C GLU A 166 0.82 -37.32 -15.43
N ASP A 167 0.30 -37.08 -16.64
CA ASP A 167 1.08 -36.80 -17.84
C ASP A 167 1.85 -35.47 -17.78
N VAL A 168 1.38 -34.48 -17.00
CA VAL A 168 2.05 -33.17 -16.81
C VAL A 168 2.73 -33.00 -15.46
N ASN A 169 2.58 -33.95 -14.53
CA ASN A 169 3.05 -33.85 -13.15
C ASN A 169 4.47 -33.29 -13.02
N ASP A 170 5.42 -33.83 -13.77
CA ASP A 170 6.83 -33.45 -13.70
C ASP A 170 7.12 -32.04 -14.24
N LEU A 171 6.34 -31.56 -15.21
CA LEU A 171 6.45 -30.17 -15.71
C LEU A 171 5.88 -29.19 -14.68
N VAL A 172 4.71 -29.50 -14.12
CA VAL A 172 4.02 -28.64 -13.15
C VAL A 172 4.84 -28.51 -11.86
N ASN A 173 5.38 -29.62 -11.34
CA ASN A 173 6.22 -29.58 -10.13
C ASN A 173 7.56 -28.86 -10.35
N LYS A 174 8.16 -28.94 -11.55
CA LYS A 174 9.34 -28.14 -11.90
C LYS A 174 9.01 -26.64 -11.94
N GLU A 175 7.93 -26.25 -12.62
CA GLU A 175 7.54 -24.85 -12.70
C GLU A 175 7.16 -24.26 -11.33
N LEU A 176 6.46 -25.03 -10.49
CA LEU A 176 6.13 -24.62 -9.12
C LEU A 176 7.39 -24.41 -8.25
N SER A 177 8.44 -25.21 -8.43
CA SER A 177 9.70 -25.00 -7.71
C SER A 177 10.42 -23.73 -8.16
N LEU A 178 10.36 -23.35 -9.45
CA LEU A 178 10.85 -22.06 -9.95
C LEU A 178 10.06 -20.88 -9.33
N VAL A 179 8.72 -20.95 -9.34
CA VAL A 179 7.82 -19.96 -8.70
C VAL A 179 8.08 -19.82 -7.19
N HIS A 180 8.56 -20.88 -6.53
CA HIS A 180 8.95 -20.83 -5.11
C HIS A 180 10.42 -20.42 -4.87
N SER A 181 11.30 -20.52 -5.88
CA SER A 181 12.71 -20.09 -5.77
C SER A 181 12.89 -18.56 -5.70
N LEU A 182 11.96 -17.82 -6.32
CA LEU A 182 11.98 -16.36 -6.43
C LEU A 182 13.25 -15.77 -7.12
N GLN A 183 13.99 -16.57 -7.89
CA GLN A 183 15.19 -16.13 -8.65
C GLN A 183 14.92 -16.09 -10.16
N PRO A 184 15.59 -15.23 -10.95
CA PRO A 184 15.57 -15.30 -12.41
C PRO A 184 16.05 -16.65 -12.93
N GLN A 185 15.19 -17.37 -13.66
CA GLN A 185 15.47 -18.70 -14.24
C GLN A 185 14.65 -18.93 -15.52
N ILE A 186 15.01 -19.94 -16.32
CA ILE A 186 14.25 -20.35 -17.51
C ILE A 186 13.01 -21.16 -17.09
N SER A 187 11.83 -20.78 -17.59
CA SER A 187 10.57 -21.53 -17.37
C SER A 187 10.63 -22.92 -18.01
N ALA A 188 10.22 -23.94 -17.27
CA ALA A 188 10.10 -25.32 -17.75
C ALA A 188 8.89 -25.53 -18.68
N ILE A 189 7.97 -24.56 -18.75
CA ILE A 189 6.75 -24.59 -19.58
C ILE A 189 6.82 -23.61 -20.77
N PHE A 190 7.61 -22.53 -20.68
CA PHE A 190 7.73 -21.51 -21.74
C PHE A 190 9.14 -21.34 -22.34
N GLY A 191 10.17 -21.95 -21.77
CA GLY A 191 11.51 -22.02 -22.39
C GLY A 191 12.30 -20.69 -22.47
N TYR A 192 11.75 -19.58 -21.98
CA TYR A 192 12.45 -18.30 -21.84
C TYR A 192 12.71 -17.94 -20.35
N GLU A 193 13.60 -16.99 -20.12
CA GLU A 193 13.96 -16.49 -18.78
C GLU A 193 12.83 -15.65 -18.15
N VAL A 194 12.57 -15.88 -16.86
CA VAL A 194 11.54 -15.20 -16.08
C VAL A 194 12.11 -14.74 -14.74
N ASP A 195 11.94 -13.46 -14.40
CA ASP A 195 12.16 -12.94 -13.04
C ASP A 195 11.11 -13.50 -12.07
N PHE A 196 11.37 -14.67 -11.48
CA PHE A 196 10.46 -15.26 -10.50
C PHE A 196 10.37 -14.47 -9.18
N SER A 197 11.19 -13.43 -8.95
CA SER A 197 11.03 -12.56 -7.75
C SER A 197 9.67 -11.85 -7.72
N GLN A 198 9.02 -11.68 -8.88
CA GLN A 198 7.69 -11.09 -8.99
C GLN A 198 6.59 -11.91 -8.30
N PHE A 199 6.80 -13.22 -8.05
CA PHE A 199 5.85 -14.10 -7.35
C PHE A 199 5.92 -14.02 -5.82
N LYS A 200 6.79 -13.17 -5.24
CA LYS A 200 6.77 -12.79 -3.82
C LYS A 200 5.52 -11.93 -3.56
N PRO A 201 4.52 -12.39 -2.77
CA PRO A 201 3.34 -11.59 -2.47
C PRO A 201 3.71 -10.33 -1.68
N ARG A 202 3.17 -9.18 -2.09
CA ARG A 202 3.35 -7.87 -1.43
C ARG A 202 1.98 -7.33 -0.98
N GLY A 203 1.96 -6.35 -0.08
CA GLY A 203 0.74 -5.67 0.43
C GLY A 203 -0.41 -6.60 0.84
N HIS A 204 -1.64 -6.40 0.32
CA HIS A 204 -2.86 -7.09 0.79
C HIS A 204 -2.82 -8.60 0.57
N TYR A 205 -2.08 -9.04 -0.44
CA TYR A 205 -1.81 -10.47 -0.65
C TYR A 205 -0.76 -11.03 0.31
N THR A 206 -0.36 -10.30 1.35
CA THR A 206 0.33 -10.88 2.52
C THR A 206 -0.63 -11.26 3.65
N GLU A 207 -1.89 -10.81 3.62
CA GLU A 207 -2.81 -10.88 4.75
C GLU A 207 -3.48 -12.24 4.93
N SER A 208 -4.00 -12.80 3.85
CA SER A 208 -4.71 -14.09 3.85
C SER A 208 -4.06 -15.07 2.90
N GLU A 209 -4.14 -16.37 3.21
CA GLU A 209 -3.65 -17.40 2.29
C GLU A 209 -4.46 -17.44 0.98
N LYS A 210 -5.76 -17.09 1.03
CA LYS A 210 -6.64 -16.93 -0.13
C LYS A 210 -6.07 -15.88 -1.11
N LEU A 211 -5.68 -14.70 -0.61
CA LEU A 211 -5.02 -13.68 -1.43
C LEU A 211 -3.61 -14.10 -1.88
N LYS A 212 -2.79 -14.75 -1.02
CA LYS A 212 -1.46 -15.28 -1.42
C LYS A 212 -1.52 -16.26 -2.60
N CYS A 213 -2.54 -17.13 -2.60
CA CYS A 213 -2.81 -18.07 -3.67
C CYS A 213 -3.28 -17.33 -4.93
N TYR A 214 -4.26 -16.45 -4.80
CA TYR A 214 -4.81 -15.65 -5.91
C TYR A 214 -3.74 -14.80 -6.61
N PHE A 215 -2.93 -14.07 -5.83
CA PHE A 215 -1.81 -13.28 -6.31
C PHE A 215 -0.86 -14.10 -7.20
N ARG A 216 -0.39 -15.26 -6.72
CA ARG A 216 0.57 -16.06 -7.48
C ARG A 216 -0.04 -16.59 -8.76
N ALA A 217 -1.29 -17.06 -8.72
CA ALA A 217 -1.97 -17.61 -9.89
C ALA A 217 -2.27 -16.55 -10.96
N MET A 218 -2.78 -15.37 -10.58
CA MET A 218 -3.04 -14.28 -11.52
C MET A 218 -1.76 -13.58 -12.02
N MET A 219 -0.74 -13.43 -11.15
CA MET A 219 0.58 -12.94 -11.57
C MET A 219 1.21 -13.90 -12.60
N TYR A 220 0.96 -15.21 -12.47
CA TYR A 220 1.42 -16.21 -13.44
C TYR A 220 0.61 -16.11 -14.74
N ALA A 221 -0.72 -15.96 -14.67
CA ALA A 221 -1.58 -15.75 -15.83
C ALA A 221 -1.22 -14.50 -16.66
N GLY A 222 -0.78 -13.43 -15.99
CA GLY A 222 -0.46 -12.14 -16.63
C GLY A 222 1.00 -11.91 -16.98
N ARG A 223 1.95 -12.65 -16.40
CA ARG A 223 3.39 -12.58 -16.76
C ARG A 223 3.84 -13.68 -17.71
N MET A 224 3.15 -14.81 -17.78
CA MET A 224 3.46 -15.87 -18.74
C MET A 224 2.77 -15.57 -20.07
N SER A 225 3.54 -15.11 -21.05
CA SER A 225 3.08 -14.80 -22.40
C SER A 225 3.47 -15.86 -23.42
N PHE A 226 2.59 -16.08 -24.37
CA PHE A 226 2.90 -16.76 -25.64
C PHE A 226 3.48 -15.70 -26.59
N VAL A 227 4.81 -15.60 -26.60
CA VAL A 227 5.56 -14.62 -27.40
C VAL A 227 5.65 -15.03 -28.89
N SER A 228 5.65 -14.08 -29.81
CA SER A 228 5.83 -14.34 -31.26
C SER A 228 7.26 -14.69 -31.64
N ARG A 229 8.23 -14.38 -30.78
CA ARG A 229 9.67 -14.65 -30.93
C ARG A 229 10.32 -14.83 -29.55
N ASP A 230 11.45 -15.51 -29.50
CA ASP A 230 12.31 -15.62 -28.32
C ASP A 230 12.75 -14.21 -27.81
N PRO A 231 12.57 -13.87 -26.51
CA PRO A 231 12.94 -12.56 -25.96
C PRO A 231 14.43 -12.20 -26.02
N VAL A 232 15.32 -13.18 -26.12
CA VAL A 232 16.79 -13.01 -26.05
C VAL A 232 17.45 -13.31 -27.40
N THR A 233 17.07 -14.42 -28.05
CA THR A 233 17.65 -14.78 -29.36
C THR A 233 16.91 -14.16 -30.54
N ASN A 234 15.68 -13.68 -30.35
CA ASN A 234 14.76 -13.26 -31.43
C ASN A 234 14.51 -14.37 -32.48
N SER A 235 14.78 -15.65 -32.16
CA SER A 235 14.34 -16.78 -32.99
C SER A 235 12.81 -16.87 -33.05
N ARG A 236 12.28 -17.36 -34.19
CA ARG A 236 10.86 -17.68 -34.37
C ARG A 236 10.49 -19.09 -33.90
N ASP A 237 11.44 -19.93 -33.46
CA ASP A 237 11.15 -21.34 -33.18
C ASP A 237 10.32 -21.53 -31.90
N ILE A 238 10.69 -20.84 -30.82
CA ILE A 238 9.84 -20.65 -29.64
C ILE A 238 8.50 -20.01 -30.04
N GLY A 239 8.54 -19.01 -30.94
CA GLY A 239 7.37 -18.29 -31.42
C GLY A 239 6.32 -19.19 -32.09
N ARG A 240 6.75 -20.09 -32.99
CA ARG A 240 5.89 -21.08 -33.67
C ARG A 240 5.20 -21.98 -32.66
N ASN A 241 5.95 -22.57 -31.72
CA ASN A 241 5.39 -23.41 -30.66
C ASN A 241 4.39 -22.65 -29.78
N HIS A 242 4.71 -21.41 -29.40
CA HIS A 242 3.85 -20.57 -28.57
C HIS A 242 2.57 -20.12 -29.29
N ILE A 243 2.61 -19.82 -30.57
CA ILE A 243 1.40 -19.46 -31.33
C ILE A 243 0.52 -20.68 -31.60
N VAL A 244 1.08 -21.85 -31.90
CA VAL A 244 0.30 -23.11 -31.96
C VAL A 244 -0.38 -23.38 -30.62
N ARG A 245 0.34 -23.25 -29.50
CA ARG A 245 -0.22 -23.39 -28.15
C ARG A 245 -1.27 -22.34 -27.83
N ALA A 246 -1.08 -21.10 -28.25
CA ALA A 246 -2.06 -20.03 -28.05
C ALA A 246 -3.37 -20.32 -28.80
N LEU A 247 -3.27 -20.74 -30.08
CA LEU A 247 -4.44 -21.15 -30.88
C LEU A 247 -5.15 -22.36 -30.28
N LEU A 248 -4.41 -23.39 -29.83
CA LEU A 248 -4.96 -24.58 -29.15
C LEU A 248 -5.55 -24.28 -27.76
N LEU A 249 -5.19 -23.15 -27.15
CA LEU A 249 -5.86 -22.66 -25.94
C LEU A 249 -7.17 -21.96 -26.32
N ILE A 250 -7.12 -21.01 -27.25
CA ILE A 250 -8.30 -20.25 -27.72
C ILE A 250 -9.37 -21.15 -28.35
N SER A 251 -8.98 -22.21 -29.06
CA SER A 251 -9.93 -23.18 -29.64
C SER A 251 -10.76 -23.95 -28.62
N THR A 252 -10.40 -23.90 -27.33
CA THR A 252 -11.21 -24.49 -26.25
C THR A 252 -12.28 -23.55 -25.68
N PHE A 253 -12.30 -22.27 -26.09
CA PHE A 253 -13.24 -21.28 -25.57
C PHE A 253 -14.62 -21.44 -26.22
N ASP A 254 -15.52 -22.15 -25.54
CA ASP A 254 -16.95 -22.08 -25.80
C ASP A 254 -17.62 -20.87 -25.11
N ASP A 255 -18.93 -20.71 -25.29
CA ASP A 255 -19.70 -19.62 -24.70
C ASP A 255 -19.53 -19.52 -23.17
N THR A 256 -19.35 -20.64 -22.46
CA THR A 256 -19.17 -20.65 -21.00
C THR A 256 -17.82 -20.03 -20.63
N ILE A 257 -16.76 -20.47 -21.29
CA ILE A 257 -15.39 -20.00 -21.08
C ILE A 257 -15.25 -18.53 -21.50
N TRP A 258 -15.85 -18.13 -22.62
CA TRP A 258 -15.91 -16.73 -23.04
C TRP A 258 -16.60 -15.86 -21.98
N ASN A 259 -17.82 -16.21 -21.56
CA ASN A 259 -18.56 -15.43 -20.57
C ASN A 259 -17.80 -15.28 -19.24
N ILE A 260 -17.13 -16.32 -18.76
CA ILE A 260 -16.33 -16.23 -17.52
C ILE A 260 -15.07 -15.38 -17.73
N TRP A 261 -14.35 -15.55 -18.86
CA TRP A 261 -13.17 -14.75 -19.16
C TRP A 261 -13.50 -13.25 -19.31
N GLU A 262 -14.56 -12.92 -20.05
CA GLU A 262 -15.02 -11.54 -20.23
C GLU A 262 -15.50 -10.91 -18.92
N THR A 263 -16.19 -11.68 -18.07
CA THR A 263 -16.57 -11.25 -16.72
C THR A 263 -15.35 -10.82 -15.90
N ILE A 264 -14.28 -11.62 -15.88
CA ILE A 264 -13.05 -11.29 -15.15
C ILE A 264 -12.36 -10.07 -15.79
N ASN A 265 -12.20 -10.07 -17.11
CA ASN A 265 -11.48 -9.00 -17.80
C ASN A 265 -12.20 -7.64 -17.72
N CYS A 266 -13.53 -7.62 -17.80
CA CYS A 266 -14.36 -6.41 -17.64
C CYS A 266 -14.17 -5.77 -16.25
N VAL A 267 -14.25 -6.57 -15.18
CA VAL A 267 -14.02 -6.10 -13.80
C VAL A 267 -12.62 -5.53 -13.62
N VAL A 268 -11.58 -6.18 -14.18
CA VAL A 268 -10.20 -5.69 -14.07
C VAL A 268 -9.95 -4.44 -14.93
N ASN A 269 -10.52 -4.36 -16.14
CA ASN A 269 -10.40 -3.20 -17.03
C ASN A 269 -10.99 -1.93 -16.39
N PHE A 270 -12.14 -2.05 -15.70
CA PHE A 270 -12.78 -0.92 -15.02
C PHE A 270 -11.84 -0.19 -14.04
N PHE A 271 -11.04 -0.94 -13.28
CA PHE A 271 -10.08 -0.35 -12.35
C PHE A 271 -8.80 0.17 -13.05
N PHE A 272 -8.24 -0.61 -13.99
CA PHE A 272 -6.84 -0.48 -14.41
C PHE A 272 -6.60 -0.28 -15.91
N GLY A 273 -7.66 -0.16 -16.72
CA GLY A 273 -7.56 0.00 -18.17
C GLY A 273 -7.24 -1.30 -18.91
N ILE A 274 -6.98 -1.18 -20.21
CA ILE A 274 -6.85 -2.30 -21.14
C ILE A 274 -5.40 -2.83 -21.20
N SER A 275 -5.25 -4.12 -21.57
CA SER A 275 -3.96 -4.76 -21.86
C SER A 275 -3.40 -4.27 -23.20
N ASP A 276 -2.14 -3.81 -23.23
CA ASP A 276 -1.46 -3.49 -24.48
C ASP A 276 -0.94 -4.73 -25.23
N ASN A 277 -0.66 -5.83 -24.52
CA ASN A 277 -0.54 -7.17 -25.09
C ASN A 277 -1.84 -7.64 -25.77
N ILE A 278 -1.72 -8.62 -26.68
CA ILE A 278 -2.83 -9.18 -27.46
C ILE A 278 -3.74 -10.00 -26.54
N THR A 279 -5.05 -9.76 -26.62
CA THR A 279 -6.06 -10.45 -25.82
C THR A 279 -6.61 -11.72 -26.50
N PRO A 280 -7.28 -12.62 -25.74
CA PRO A 280 -8.00 -13.77 -26.28
C PRO A 280 -8.97 -13.45 -27.43
N ARG A 281 -9.77 -12.38 -27.31
CA ARG A 281 -10.69 -11.95 -28.39
C ARG A 281 -9.94 -11.57 -29.66
N GLU A 282 -8.87 -10.79 -29.55
CA GLU A 282 -8.12 -10.32 -30.72
C GLU A 282 -7.36 -11.44 -31.43
N LEU A 283 -6.85 -12.42 -30.67
CA LEU A 283 -6.23 -13.62 -31.24
C LEU A 283 -7.28 -14.53 -31.91
N HIS A 284 -8.46 -14.69 -31.29
CA HIS A 284 -9.60 -15.41 -31.86
C HIS A 284 -10.08 -14.78 -33.17
N ASP A 285 -10.30 -13.47 -33.18
CA ASP A 285 -10.86 -12.78 -34.35
C ASP A 285 -9.86 -12.76 -35.52
N LEU A 286 -8.56 -12.67 -35.24
CA LEU A 286 -7.52 -12.88 -36.24
C LEU A 286 -7.46 -14.33 -36.75
N TRP A 287 -7.62 -15.31 -35.87
CA TRP A 287 -7.66 -16.73 -36.24
C TRP A 287 -8.83 -17.06 -37.18
N ILE A 288 -10.05 -16.60 -36.84
CA ILE A 288 -11.24 -16.75 -37.69
C ILE A 288 -11.06 -16.03 -39.03
N LYS A 289 -10.48 -14.82 -39.04
CA LYS A 289 -10.18 -14.07 -40.26
C LYS A 289 -9.20 -14.78 -41.21
N GLU A 290 -8.19 -15.47 -40.68
CA GLU A 290 -7.20 -16.19 -41.49
C GLU A 290 -7.61 -17.64 -41.82
N GLY A 291 -8.66 -18.18 -41.19
CA GLY A 291 -9.31 -19.43 -41.58
C GLY A 291 -8.53 -20.71 -41.31
N ILE A 292 -7.62 -20.71 -40.33
CA ILE A 292 -6.71 -21.84 -40.06
C ILE A 292 -7.47 -23.00 -39.37
N THR A 293 -7.43 -24.20 -39.95
CA THR A 293 -8.01 -25.40 -39.31
C THR A 293 -7.07 -25.98 -38.25
N ILE A 294 -7.64 -26.41 -37.13
CA ILE A 294 -6.89 -26.98 -35.99
C ILE A 294 -6.24 -28.32 -36.35
N THR A 295 -6.90 -29.11 -37.19
CA THR A 295 -6.54 -30.49 -37.53
C THR A 295 -5.29 -30.61 -38.41
N ASP A 296 -5.13 -29.70 -39.37
CA ASP A 296 -4.15 -29.82 -40.46
C ASP A 296 -3.26 -28.57 -40.61
N GLY A 297 -3.78 -27.39 -40.26
CA GLY A 297 -3.09 -26.11 -40.47
C GLY A 297 -2.06 -25.74 -39.39
N LEU A 298 -1.99 -26.48 -38.28
CA LEU A 298 -1.13 -26.15 -37.14
C LEU A 298 0.25 -26.83 -37.16
N GLU A 299 0.45 -27.87 -37.96
CA GLU A 299 1.77 -28.48 -38.18
C GLU A 299 2.57 -27.79 -39.29
N ASP A 300 1.88 -27.13 -40.23
CA ASP A 300 2.52 -26.46 -41.37
C ASP A 300 3.26 -25.19 -40.90
N GLU A 301 4.59 -25.26 -40.86
CA GLU A 301 5.45 -24.13 -40.53
C GLU A 301 5.18 -22.89 -41.39
N THR A 302 4.75 -23.05 -42.65
CA THR A 302 4.46 -21.94 -43.56
C THR A 302 3.15 -21.24 -43.18
N VAL A 303 2.12 -21.99 -42.78
CA VAL A 303 0.85 -21.46 -42.26
C VAL A 303 1.07 -20.72 -40.94
N ILE A 304 1.78 -21.34 -40.00
CA ILE A 304 2.12 -20.70 -38.71
C ILE A 304 3.04 -19.49 -38.89
N THR A 305 4.00 -19.54 -39.82
CA THR A 305 4.86 -18.38 -40.13
C THR A 305 4.08 -17.25 -40.81
N LYS A 306 3.10 -17.55 -41.67
CA LYS A 306 2.15 -16.54 -42.19
C LYS A 306 1.33 -15.91 -41.07
N PHE A 307 0.78 -16.72 -40.17
CA PHE A 307 -0.04 -16.22 -39.06
C PHE A 307 0.76 -15.35 -38.09
N LEU A 308 2.01 -15.72 -37.80
CA LEU A 308 2.97 -14.88 -37.06
C LEU A 308 3.18 -13.50 -37.73
N LEU A 309 3.24 -13.43 -39.07
CA LEU A 309 3.36 -12.16 -39.80
C LEU A 309 2.07 -11.32 -39.78
N GLU A 310 0.89 -11.93 -39.59
CA GLU A 310 -0.34 -11.17 -39.34
C GLU A 310 -0.43 -10.69 -37.88
N ILE A 311 0.00 -11.50 -36.91
CA ILE A 311 0.16 -11.11 -35.50
C ILE A 311 1.11 -9.90 -35.39
N GLU A 312 2.23 -9.89 -36.11
CA GLU A 312 3.19 -8.78 -36.14
C GLU A 312 2.59 -7.46 -36.70
N LYS A 313 1.39 -7.48 -37.31
CA LYS A 313 0.63 -6.27 -37.73
C LYS A 313 -0.40 -5.78 -36.71
N LEU A 314 -0.75 -6.58 -35.70
CA LEU A 314 -1.56 -6.10 -34.58
C LEU A 314 -0.78 -5.04 -33.77
N ARG A 315 -1.42 -4.38 -32.81
CA ARG A 315 -0.67 -3.52 -31.88
C ARG A 315 0.41 -4.37 -31.19
N GLY A 316 1.65 -3.88 -31.22
CA GLY A 316 2.67 -4.36 -30.30
C GLY A 316 2.46 -3.70 -28.93
N PRO A 317 2.89 -4.34 -27.83
CA PRO A 317 2.84 -3.72 -26.51
C PRO A 317 3.59 -2.38 -26.49
N LYS A 318 3.10 -1.45 -25.69
CA LYS A 318 3.71 -0.15 -25.39
C LYS A 318 4.73 -0.27 -24.26
N ILE A 319 4.55 -1.26 -23.36
CA ILE A 319 5.42 -1.54 -22.22
C ILE A 319 6.01 -2.97 -22.33
N HIS A 320 7.32 -3.12 -22.21
CA HIS A 320 8.03 -4.40 -22.39
C HIS A 320 8.45 -4.99 -21.03
N SER A 321 7.50 -5.61 -20.31
CA SER A 321 7.68 -6.05 -18.92
C SER A 321 8.38 -7.41 -18.72
N MET A 322 8.91 -8.02 -19.79
CA MET A 322 9.56 -9.35 -19.81
C MET A 322 11.00 -9.36 -20.36
N ILE A 323 11.45 -8.29 -21.01
CA ILE A 323 12.66 -8.31 -21.85
C ILE A 323 13.81 -7.60 -21.12
N VAL A 324 14.92 -8.30 -20.91
CA VAL A 324 16.13 -7.74 -20.27
C VAL A 324 17.01 -6.95 -21.27
N PHE A 325 17.01 -7.36 -22.54
CA PHE A 325 17.79 -6.75 -23.62
C PHE A 325 16.88 -6.37 -24.80
N GLU A 326 16.61 -5.08 -25.00
CA GLU A 326 15.81 -4.59 -26.13
C GLU A 326 16.71 -4.35 -27.36
N ASP A 327 16.27 -4.81 -28.53
CA ASP A 327 16.62 -4.17 -29.80
C ASP A 327 15.45 -3.24 -30.18
N PRO A 328 15.61 -1.90 -30.10
CA PRO A 328 14.51 -0.96 -30.34
C PRO A 328 13.90 -1.01 -31.75
N SER A 329 14.52 -1.75 -32.69
CA SER A 329 13.96 -2.00 -34.02
C SER A 329 12.99 -3.21 -34.07
N LYS A 330 12.93 -4.04 -33.03
CA LYS A 330 12.18 -5.31 -33.03
C LYS A 330 11.17 -5.40 -31.88
N LYS A 331 9.91 -5.06 -32.17
CA LYS A 331 8.80 -5.32 -31.26
C LYS A 331 8.52 -6.82 -31.19
N ILE A 332 8.45 -7.37 -29.97
CA ILE A 332 7.95 -8.73 -29.73
C ILE A 332 6.49 -8.62 -29.33
N HIS A 333 5.61 -9.08 -30.21
CA HIS A 333 4.19 -9.24 -29.91
C HIS A 333 4.00 -10.44 -28.98
N SER A 334 3.08 -10.32 -28.02
CA SER A 334 2.80 -11.41 -27.10
C SER A 334 1.31 -11.51 -26.76
N PHE A 335 0.85 -12.74 -26.61
CA PHE A 335 -0.50 -13.09 -26.17
C PHE A 335 -0.49 -13.54 -24.71
N ASN A 336 -1.46 -13.10 -23.91
CA ASN A 336 -1.67 -13.53 -22.53
C ASN A 336 -3.12 -13.91 -22.28
N LEU A 337 -3.34 -14.87 -21.38
CA LEU A 337 -4.68 -15.17 -20.87
C LEU A 337 -5.25 -13.99 -20.07
N PHE A 338 -4.44 -13.33 -19.23
CA PHE A 338 -4.80 -12.11 -18.50
C PHE A 338 -3.63 -11.12 -18.43
N GLY A 339 -3.24 -10.55 -19.57
CA GLY A 339 -2.09 -9.63 -19.68
C GLY A 339 -2.14 -8.47 -18.66
N GLN A 340 -0.97 -8.13 -18.11
CA GLN A 340 -0.83 -6.96 -17.22
C GLN A 340 -1.28 -5.68 -17.94
N LYS A 341 -1.81 -4.70 -17.20
CA LYS A 341 -2.44 -3.53 -17.80
C LYS A 341 -1.42 -2.44 -18.13
N TYR A 342 -1.73 -1.66 -19.16
CA TYR A 342 -0.93 -0.49 -19.52
C TYR A 342 -1.16 0.62 -18.48
N ILE A 343 -0.09 1.11 -17.85
CA ILE A 343 -0.15 2.30 -16.99
C ILE A 343 0.81 3.40 -17.48
N PRO A 344 0.34 4.67 -17.59
CA PRO A 344 1.04 5.74 -18.29
C PRO A 344 2.40 6.12 -17.67
N ASP A 345 2.53 6.03 -16.35
CA ASP A 345 3.77 6.28 -15.62
C ASP A 345 4.88 5.26 -15.94
N SER A 346 4.54 3.97 -16.07
CA SER A 346 5.52 2.93 -16.40
C SER A 346 5.91 2.98 -17.88
N PHE A 347 5.03 3.46 -18.74
CA PHE A 347 5.38 3.85 -20.11
C PHE A 347 6.37 5.02 -20.13
N VAL A 348 6.12 6.09 -19.36
CA VAL A 348 7.06 7.22 -19.17
C VAL A 348 8.42 6.72 -18.71
N PHE A 349 8.46 5.86 -17.70
CA PHE A 349 9.72 5.30 -17.19
C PHE A 349 10.48 4.50 -18.26
N GLN A 350 9.82 3.67 -19.07
CA GLN A 350 10.47 2.98 -20.19
C GLN A 350 10.96 3.95 -21.27
N GLN A 351 10.28 5.07 -21.52
CA GLN A 351 10.77 6.07 -22.47
C GLN A 351 11.97 6.88 -21.92
N LEU A 352 12.31 6.81 -20.62
CA LEU A 352 13.32 7.67 -19.99
C LEU A 352 14.54 6.92 -19.44
N VAL A 353 14.81 5.73 -19.98
CA VAL A 353 16.01 4.91 -19.71
C VAL A 353 16.78 4.59 -21.00
N TYR A 354 17.92 3.90 -20.84
CA TYR A 354 19.03 3.72 -21.79
C TYR A 354 18.64 3.59 -23.26
N ASN A 355 17.61 2.81 -23.57
CA ASN A 355 17.15 2.51 -24.93
C ASN A 355 16.64 3.75 -25.68
N ARG A 356 16.29 4.82 -24.95
CA ARG A 356 15.78 6.12 -25.46
C ARG A 356 16.56 7.33 -24.93
N VAL A 357 17.00 7.27 -23.68
CA VAL A 357 17.87 8.26 -23.04
C VAL A 357 19.20 7.57 -22.71
N PRO A 358 20.19 7.59 -23.63
CA PRO A 358 21.47 6.90 -23.42
C PRO A 358 22.15 7.28 -22.11
N SER A 359 22.83 6.32 -21.49
CA SER A 359 23.45 6.39 -20.14
C SER A 359 22.52 6.45 -18.93
N ARG A 360 21.19 6.56 -19.08
CA ARG A 360 20.24 6.60 -17.95
C ARG A 360 19.68 5.21 -17.64
N PHE A 361 20.09 4.60 -16.53
CA PHE A 361 19.66 3.23 -16.15
C PHE A 361 18.59 3.20 -15.06
N MET A 362 18.29 4.32 -14.42
CA MET A 362 17.31 4.43 -13.35
C MET A 362 16.46 5.70 -13.56
N VAL A 363 15.17 5.60 -13.22
CA VAL A 363 14.18 6.68 -13.28
C VAL A 363 13.97 7.32 -11.91
N LYS A 364 13.10 8.33 -11.82
CA LYS A 364 12.63 8.97 -10.58
C LYS A 364 11.14 9.25 -10.67
N ALA A 365 10.43 9.34 -9.55
CA ALA A 365 9.01 9.72 -9.54
C ALA A 365 8.75 11.07 -10.25
N LEU A 366 9.69 12.02 -10.12
CA LEU A 366 9.66 13.33 -10.78
C LEU A 366 9.63 13.25 -12.32
N ASP A 367 10.06 12.13 -12.93
CA ASP A 367 9.97 11.92 -14.38
C ASP A 367 8.52 11.92 -14.87
N PHE A 368 7.61 11.28 -14.10
CA PHE A 368 6.20 11.17 -14.45
C PHE A 368 5.49 12.52 -14.40
N PHE A 369 5.70 13.29 -13.32
CA PHE A 369 5.14 14.64 -13.20
C PHE A 369 5.72 15.60 -14.24
N SER A 370 7.02 15.46 -14.57
CA SER A 370 7.63 16.20 -15.69
C SER A 370 6.98 15.86 -17.03
N ALA A 371 6.70 14.58 -17.30
CA ALA A 371 6.03 14.13 -18.53
C ALA A 371 4.56 14.61 -18.65
N LEU A 372 3.87 14.83 -17.54
CA LEU A 372 2.51 15.41 -17.52
C LEU A 372 2.47 16.93 -17.78
N GLY A 373 3.63 17.61 -17.70
CA GLY A 373 3.76 19.06 -17.89
C GLY A 373 4.06 19.87 -16.61
N GLU A 374 4.31 19.20 -15.47
CA GLU A 374 4.54 19.90 -14.21
C GLU A 374 5.92 20.60 -14.20
N THR A 375 5.87 21.94 -14.15
CA THR A 375 7.02 22.81 -14.33
C THR A 375 8.02 22.78 -13.17
N ARG A 376 7.58 22.52 -11.93
CA ARG A 376 8.47 22.42 -10.77
C ARG A 376 9.27 21.11 -10.82
N ALA A 377 8.65 19.99 -11.13
CA ALA A 377 9.31 18.70 -11.37
C ALA A 377 10.36 18.79 -12.48
N MET A 378 10.03 19.43 -13.62
CA MET A 378 11.00 19.70 -14.69
C MET A 378 12.22 20.51 -14.19
N ASN A 379 11.98 21.53 -13.35
CA ASN A 379 13.07 22.34 -12.78
C ASN A 379 13.90 21.57 -11.75
N LEU A 380 13.32 20.60 -11.04
CA LEU A 380 14.03 19.70 -10.13
C LEU A 380 14.86 18.64 -10.88
N GLN A 381 14.42 18.22 -12.06
CA GLN A 381 15.14 17.25 -12.91
C GLN A 381 16.22 17.86 -13.81
N LYS A 382 16.55 19.16 -13.69
CA LYS A 382 17.67 19.78 -14.41
C LYS A 382 19.02 19.06 -14.25
N PRO A 383 19.41 18.54 -13.07
CA PRO A 383 20.63 17.74 -12.94
C PRO A 383 20.59 16.41 -13.70
N GLU A 384 19.40 15.85 -13.98
CA GLU A 384 19.25 14.70 -14.87
C GLU A 384 19.32 15.13 -16.35
N GLU A 385 18.76 16.28 -16.71
CA GLU A 385 18.86 16.87 -18.06
C GLU A 385 20.31 17.16 -18.46
N GLU A 386 21.09 17.78 -17.57
CA GLU A 386 22.50 18.12 -17.78
C GLU A 386 23.39 16.86 -17.85
N LYS A 387 23.00 15.79 -17.16
CA LYS A 387 23.73 14.51 -17.06
C LYS A 387 23.41 13.53 -18.19
N HIS A 388 22.19 13.55 -18.73
CA HIS A 388 21.70 12.55 -19.67
C HIS A 388 21.19 13.16 -20.98
N LYS A 389 22.08 13.19 -21.99
CA LYS A 389 21.77 13.64 -23.36
C LYS A 389 20.55 12.92 -23.93
N GLY A 390 19.58 13.69 -24.44
CA GLY A 390 18.31 13.19 -24.98
C GLY A 390 17.14 13.22 -23.99
N TYR A 391 17.40 13.39 -22.69
CA TYR A 391 16.35 13.44 -21.66
C TYR A 391 15.34 14.59 -21.92
N LYS A 392 15.84 15.78 -22.29
CA LYS A 392 15.00 16.96 -22.56
C LYS A 392 14.05 16.72 -23.73
N GLU A 393 14.60 16.24 -24.84
CA GLU A 393 13.88 15.97 -26.07
C GLU A 393 12.79 14.91 -25.84
N GLN A 394 13.12 13.87 -25.07
CA GLN A 394 12.22 12.75 -24.78
C GLN A 394 11.10 13.13 -23.79
N ILE A 395 11.38 13.99 -22.79
CA ILE A 395 10.35 14.60 -21.93
C ILE A 395 9.39 15.48 -22.76
N LEU A 396 9.91 16.28 -23.70
CA LEU A 396 9.07 17.12 -24.57
C LEU A 396 8.22 16.28 -25.54
N GLU A 397 8.69 15.13 -26.00
CA GLU A 397 7.86 14.17 -26.75
C GLU A 397 6.76 13.56 -25.87
N LEU A 398 7.07 13.18 -24.63
CA LEU A 398 6.08 12.68 -23.68
C LEU A 398 5.01 13.74 -23.35
N GLN A 399 5.38 14.99 -23.13
CA GLN A 399 4.41 16.09 -22.94
C GLN A 399 3.50 16.25 -24.17
N LYS A 400 4.04 16.11 -25.39
CA LYS A 400 3.28 16.09 -26.65
C LYS A 400 2.43 14.83 -26.85
N HIS A 401 2.71 13.75 -26.13
CA HIS A 401 1.88 12.55 -26.11
C HIS A 401 0.70 12.75 -25.14
N PHE A 402 0.99 13.12 -23.88
CA PHE A 402 -0.02 13.35 -22.85
C PHE A 402 -0.94 14.55 -23.14
N GLY A 403 -0.42 15.60 -23.79
CA GLY A 403 -1.20 16.74 -24.27
C GLY A 403 -2.16 16.46 -25.44
N LYS A 404 -2.15 15.24 -26.00
CA LYS A 404 -3.11 14.77 -27.02
C LYS A 404 -4.24 13.91 -26.46
N LEU A 405 -4.18 13.53 -25.19
CA LEU A 405 -5.22 12.69 -24.58
C LEU A 405 -6.56 13.42 -24.57
N VAL A 406 -7.61 12.68 -24.92
CA VAL A 406 -8.99 13.16 -24.98
C VAL A 406 -9.80 12.63 -23.78
N GLU A 407 -11.05 13.06 -23.68
CA GLU A 407 -11.92 12.75 -22.55
C GLU A 407 -12.11 11.23 -22.33
N SER A 408 -12.17 10.44 -23.41
CA SER A 408 -12.25 8.97 -23.32
C SER A 408 -11.04 8.36 -22.59
N ASP A 409 -9.83 8.84 -22.89
CA ASP A 409 -8.58 8.28 -22.36
C ASP A 409 -8.45 8.55 -20.86
N TRP A 410 -8.84 9.75 -20.42
CA TRP A 410 -8.91 10.10 -19.01
C TRP A 410 -10.00 9.34 -18.24
N THR A 411 -11.07 8.91 -18.93
CA THR A 411 -12.18 8.14 -18.32
C THR A 411 -12.07 6.63 -18.50
N GLU A 412 -11.04 6.10 -19.18
CA GLU A 412 -10.89 4.67 -19.50
C GLU A 412 -11.02 3.79 -18.25
N SER A 413 -10.48 4.26 -17.11
CA SER A 413 -10.39 3.49 -15.87
C SER A 413 -10.41 4.39 -14.63
N VAL A 414 -10.62 3.77 -13.46
CA VAL A 414 -10.44 4.41 -12.15
C VAL A 414 -9.00 4.93 -11.99
N TYR A 415 -7.99 4.21 -12.50
CA TYR A 415 -6.58 4.62 -12.50
C TYR A 415 -6.37 5.93 -13.29
N SER A 416 -6.90 6.03 -14.51
CA SER A 416 -6.83 7.24 -15.35
C SER A 416 -7.51 8.44 -14.68
N LEU A 417 -8.67 8.24 -14.07
CA LEU A 417 -9.42 9.29 -13.38
C LEU A 417 -8.77 9.75 -12.07
N TRP A 418 -8.06 8.87 -11.36
CA TRP A 418 -7.29 9.25 -10.18
C TRP A 418 -6.13 10.17 -10.60
N ILE A 419 -5.36 9.83 -11.63
CA ILE A 419 -4.32 10.71 -12.19
C ILE A 419 -4.92 12.05 -12.64
N TYR A 420 -6.03 12.03 -13.38
CA TYR A 420 -6.75 13.25 -13.78
C TYR A 420 -7.17 14.12 -12.57
N THR A 421 -7.51 13.50 -11.45
CA THR A 421 -7.82 14.21 -10.20
C THR A 421 -6.59 14.92 -9.64
N LEU A 422 -5.40 14.28 -9.67
CA LEU A 422 -4.16 14.86 -9.13
C LEU A 422 -3.71 16.13 -9.86
N LEU A 423 -4.00 16.27 -11.16
CA LEU A 423 -3.63 17.45 -11.97
C LEU A 423 -4.18 18.77 -11.39
N SER A 424 -5.25 18.72 -10.60
CA SER A 424 -5.82 19.90 -9.90
C SER A 424 -5.00 20.40 -8.70
N LEU A 425 -4.00 19.64 -8.25
CA LEU A 425 -3.07 20.04 -7.18
C LEU A 425 -1.79 20.69 -7.71
N LEU A 426 -1.47 20.49 -9.00
CA LEU A 426 -0.15 20.72 -9.56
C LEU A 426 0.00 22.07 -10.30
N ASN A 427 -1.10 22.74 -10.64
CA ASN A 427 -1.06 24.04 -11.30
C ASN A 427 -0.76 25.18 -10.29
N PRO A 428 0.10 26.17 -10.63
CA PRO A 428 0.27 27.37 -9.83
C PRO A 428 -1.05 28.13 -9.65
N LEU A 429 -1.37 28.51 -8.41
CA LEU A 429 -2.66 29.12 -8.07
C LEU A 429 -2.68 30.64 -8.36
N PRO A 430 -3.78 31.17 -8.92
CA PRO A 430 -3.89 32.58 -9.29
C PRO A 430 -4.08 33.49 -8.08
N GLU A 431 -4.11 34.81 -8.32
CA GLU A 431 -4.49 35.78 -7.28
C GLU A 431 -5.88 35.51 -6.69
N GLY A 432 -6.10 35.99 -5.47
CA GLY A 432 -7.30 35.68 -4.68
C GLY A 432 -7.23 34.34 -3.92
N TYR A 433 -6.24 33.48 -4.19
CA TYR A 433 -5.90 32.36 -3.31
C TYR A 433 -4.97 32.80 -2.15
N PRO A 434 -5.01 32.11 -0.98
CA PRO A 434 -4.17 32.41 0.17
C PRO A 434 -2.70 32.53 -0.20
N SER A 435 -2.03 33.57 0.28
CA SER A 435 -0.72 33.97 -0.26
C SER A 435 0.40 32.95 -0.02
N PHE A 436 0.28 32.06 0.97
CA PHE A 436 1.19 30.93 1.14
C PHE A 436 1.04 29.90 0.00
N MET A 437 -0.18 29.67 -0.51
CA MET A 437 -0.46 28.71 -1.58
C MET A 437 0.07 29.13 -2.96
N ARG A 438 0.41 30.41 -3.11
CA ARG A 438 0.99 30.97 -4.34
C ARG A 438 2.53 30.93 -4.37
N THR A 439 3.16 30.30 -3.36
CA THR A 439 4.62 30.19 -3.24
C THR A 439 5.16 28.91 -3.87
N THR A 440 6.41 28.93 -4.34
CA THR A 440 7.13 27.72 -4.78
C THR A 440 7.20 26.66 -3.68
N ALA A 441 7.24 27.07 -2.41
CA ALA A 441 7.19 26.17 -1.26
C ALA A 441 5.86 25.40 -1.18
N TRP A 442 4.74 26.04 -1.50
CA TRP A 442 3.47 25.32 -1.57
C TRP A 442 3.36 24.42 -2.80
N ASN A 443 3.96 24.80 -3.94
CA ASN A 443 4.10 23.87 -5.06
C ASN A 443 4.93 22.64 -4.66
N ASP A 444 5.99 22.80 -3.85
CA ASP A 444 6.74 21.68 -3.27
C ASP A 444 5.87 20.82 -2.33
N LYS A 445 5.00 21.43 -1.50
CA LYS A 445 3.99 20.70 -0.71
C LYS A 445 3.05 19.90 -1.62
N SER A 446 2.45 20.53 -2.62
CA SER A 446 1.48 19.89 -3.52
C SER A 446 2.10 18.75 -4.33
N LEU A 447 3.36 18.92 -4.77
CA LEU A 447 4.11 17.88 -5.47
C LEU A 447 4.42 16.69 -4.54
N MET A 448 4.79 16.94 -3.27
CA MET A 448 4.92 15.90 -2.23
C MET A 448 3.59 15.18 -1.95
N THR A 449 2.46 15.91 -1.87
CA THR A 449 1.13 15.31 -1.74
C THR A 449 0.79 14.44 -2.94
N ALA A 450 1.07 14.91 -4.17
CA ALA A 450 0.82 14.18 -5.41
C ALA A 450 1.72 12.93 -5.55
N HIS A 451 3.00 13.02 -5.19
CA HIS A 451 3.91 11.88 -5.06
C HIS A 451 3.36 10.85 -4.08
N GLY A 452 2.88 11.28 -2.91
CA GLY A 452 2.37 10.37 -1.88
C GLY A 452 1.17 9.56 -2.33
N THR A 453 0.15 10.21 -2.89
CA THR A 453 -1.03 9.51 -3.42
C THR A 453 -0.76 8.76 -4.74
N TRP A 454 0.22 9.19 -5.56
CA TRP A 454 0.70 8.38 -6.69
C TRP A 454 1.40 7.11 -6.20
N THR A 455 2.15 7.19 -5.10
CA THR A 455 2.73 6.01 -4.43
C THR A 455 1.59 5.08 -4.00
N GLU A 456 0.53 5.58 -3.37
CA GLU A 456 -0.67 4.79 -3.02
C GLU A 456 -1.40 4.18 -4.23
N LEU A 457 -1.57 4.94 -5.32
CA LEU A 457 -2.20 4.48 -6.56
C LEU A 457 -1.42 3.34 -7.22
N ARG A 458 -0.10 3.51 -7.35
CA ARG A 458 0.82 2.46 -7.83
C ARG A 458 0.71 1.23 -6.95
N TYR A 459 0.78 1.44 -5.64
CA TYR A 459 0.72 0.41 -4.63
C TYR A 459 -0.61 -0.40 -4.79
N ASP A 460 -1.78 0.24 -4.75
CA ASP A 460 -3.12 -0.37 -4.94
C ASP A 460 -3.26 -1.24 -6.20
N SER A 461 -2.67 -0.85 -7.34
CA SER A 461 -2.92 -1.54 -8.61
C SER A 461 -2.22 -2.91 -8.75
N ILE A 462 -1.22 -3.20 -7.91
CA ILE A 462 -0.55 -4.49 -7.71
C ILE A 462 -0.57 -5.53 -8.84
N LEU A 463 -1.60 -6.38 -8.80
CA LEU A 463 -1.64 -7.68 -9.44
C LEU A 463 -1.86 -7.49 -10.94
N TYR A 464 -2.50 -6.37 -11.26
CA TYR A 464 -2.81 -5.90 -12.58
C TYR A 464 -1.78 -4.83 -13.02
N ALA A 465 -1.21 -4.04 -12.07
CA ALA A 465 0.04 -3.25 -12.20
C ALA A 465 0.70 -2.84 -10.83
N LYS A 466 1.91 -3.32 -10.49
CA LYS A 466 2.61 -3.34 -9.16
C LYS A 466 2.42 -2.23 -8.07
N GLN A 467 2.28 -2.42 -6.70
CA GLN A 467 2.08 -3.56 -5.69
C GLN A 467 1.98 -3.08 -4.16
N ALA A 468 1.00 -3.16 -3.17
CA ALA A 468 -0.44 -3.57 -2.86
C ALA A 468 -1.06 -2.85 -1.58
N TYR A 469 -1.61 -3.46 -0.48
CA TYR A 469 -1.69 -2.88 0.94
C TYR A 469 -1.84 -3.83 2.20
N ALA A 470 -1.06 -3.74 3.32
CA ALA A 470 -1.44 -4.36 4.66
C ALA A 470 -1.16 -3.52 5.97
N LEU A 471 -1.85 -3.79 7.12
CA LEU A 471 -2.07 -2.85 8.28
C LEU A 471 -2.18 -3.36 9.76
N THR A 472 -2.17 -2.44 10.76
CA THR A 472 -3.15 -2.31 11.92
C THR A 472 -2.98 -1.02 12.80
N MET A 473 -3.84 -0.73 13.81
CA MET A 473 -3.92 0.58 14.56
C MET A 473 -4.54 0.51 16.01
N GLY A 474 -4.62 1.64 16.76
CA GLY A 474 -5.25 1.77 18.12
C GLY A 474 -5.59 3.23 18.56
N SER A 475 -6.28 3.46 19.71
CA SER A 475 -6.94 4.76 20.08
C SER A 475 -7.02 5.11 21.60
N PRO A 476 -7.04 6.42 22.01
CA PRO A 476 -7.33 6.85 23.40
C PRO A 476 -8.40 8.03 23.52
N PRO A 477 -8.42 9.00 24.50
CA PRO A 477 -9.63 9.29 25.32
C PRO A 477 -10.11 10.80 25.30
N PRO A 478 -11.05 11.29 26.16
CA PRO A 478 -11.85 12.50 25.87
C PRO A 478 -11.33 13.88 26.39
N PRO A 479 -11.88 15.01 25.86
CA PRO A 479 -11.13 16.30 25.73
C PRO A 479 -11.93 17.61 26.07
N PRO A 480 -11.46 18.83 25.69
CA PRO A 480 -12.06 20.16 26.02
C PRO A 480 -12.54 21.02 24.80
N PRO A 481 -13.31 22.12 24.99
CA PRO A 481 -14.02 22.80 23.90
C PRO A 481 -13.16 23.40 22.75
N PRO A 482 -13.74 23.53 21.53
CA PRO A 482 -12.95 23.51 20.29
C PRO A 482 -12.58 24.89 19.73
N ALA A 483 -11.50 24.94 18.95
CA ALA A 483 -11.18 26.06 18.07
C ALA A 483 -11.85 25.92 16.68
N GLU A 484 -12.01 27.04 15.96
CA GLU A 484 -12.40 27.06 14.55
C GLU A 484 -11.28 26.48 13.68
N GLY A 485 -11.60 25.67 12.67
CA GLY A 485 -10.63 25.10 11.74
C GLY A 485 -10.45 25.92 10.46
N TYR A 486 -9.76 25.34 9.48
CA TYR A 486 -9.58 25.84 8.11
C TYR A 486 -9.40 24.62 7.18
N ILE A 487 -9.89 24.66 5.94
CA ILE A 487 -9.66 23.62 4.93
C ILE A 487 -8.58 24.07 3.95
N GLU A 488 -7.81 23.15 3.35
CA GLU A 488 -6.92 23.44 2.22
C GLU A 488 -7.78 23.76 0.98
N PRO A 489 -7.92 25.04 0.57
CA PRO A 489 -9.06 25.45 -0.24
C PRO A 489 -8.81 25.18 -1.73
N ASN A 490 -9.10 23.95 -2.17
CA ASN A 490 -9.02 23.53 -3.57
C ASN A 490 -10.37 22.95 -4.06
N PRO A 491 -11.34 23.81 -4.43
CA PRO A 491 -12.66 23.35 -4.86
C PRO A 491 -12.63 22.56 -6.19
N GLU A 492 -11.61 22.73 -7.03
CA GLU A 492 -11.44 21.88 -8.22
C GLU A 492 -11.09 20.44 -7.85
N PHE A 493 -10.14 20.25 -6.93
CA PHE A 493 -9.76 18.94 -6.40
C PHE A 493 -10.95 18.21 -5.77
N TYR A 494 -11.67 18.87 -4.86
CA TYR A 494 -12.85 18.25 -4.22
C TYR A 494 -13.94 17.89 -5.23
N SER A 495 -14.09 18.67 -6.30
CA SER A 495 -15.03 18.37 -7.39
C SER A 495 -14.58 17.19 -8.25
N ARG A 496 -13.31 17.12 -8.66
CA ARG A 496 -12.75 15.99 -9.43
C ARG A 496 -12.81 14.68 -8.63
N LEU A 497 -12.39 14.71 -7.36
CA LEU A 497 -12.42 13.52 -6.49
C LEU A 497 -13.86 13.03 -6.23
N ASN A 498 -14.83 13.94 -6.05
CA ASN A 498 -16.23 13.54 -5.90
C ASN A 498 -16.83 12.98 -7.20
N SER A 499 -16.40 13.50 -8.37
CA SER A 499 -16.78 12.96 -9.68
C SER A 499 -16.26 11.52 -9.86
N LEU A 500 -15.02 11.26 -9.43
CA LEU A 500 -14.40 9.93 -9.42
C LEU A 500 -15.08 8.97 -8.43
N VAL A 501 -15.40 9.40 -7.22
CA VAL A 501 -16.15 8.59 -6.23
C VAL A 501 -17.52 8.18 -6.78
N ASN A 502 -18.22 9.08 -7.50
CA ASN A 502 -19.48 8.75 -8.14
C ASN A 502 -19.32 7.80 -9.33
N TYR A 503 -18.34 8.03 -10.22
CA TYR A 503 -18.01 7.12 -11.33
C TYR A 503 -17.72 5.69 -10.84
N LEU A 504 -16.93 5.58 -9.77
CA LEU A 504 -16.60 4.32 -9.10
C LEU A 504 -17.86 3.63 -8.56
N LYS A 505 -18.70 4.36 -7.82
CA LYS A 505 -19.95 3.83 -7.25
C LYS A 505 -20.87 3.26 -8.33
N THR A 506 -21.20 4.04 -9.37
CA THR A 506 -22.13 3.60 -10.41
C THR A 506 -21.55 2.51 -11.31
N GLY A 507 -20.22 2.45 -11.47
CA GLY A 507 -19.56 1.34 -12.17
C GLY A 507 -19.64 0.03 -11.39
N LEU A 508 -19.44 0.06 -10.06
CA LEU A 508 -19.64 -1.12 -9.20
C LEU A 508 -21.10 -1.58 -9.15
N GLU A 509 -22.06 -0.65 -9.22
CA GLU A 509 -23.48 -0.95 -9.37
C GLU A 509 -23.78 -1.63 -10.73
N ARG A 510 -23.22 -1.11 -11.84
CA ARG A 510 -23.37 -1.69 -13.20
C ARG A 510 -22.70 -3.07 -13.35
N LEU A 511 -21.54 -3.28 -12.72
CA LEU A 511 -20.86 -4.58 -12.65
C LEU A 511 -21.65 -5.63 -11.83
N ASN A 512 -22.75 -5.23 -11.15
CA ASN A 512 -23.76 -6.14 -10.60
C ASN A 512 -23.21 -7.16 -9.58
N LEU A 513 -22.08 -6.84 -8.93
CA LEU A 513 -21.27 -7.76 -8.12
C LEU A 513 -22.05 -8.21 -6.87
N PRO A 514 -22.32 -9.52 -6.66
CA PRO A 514 -23.28 -9.99 -5.64
C PRO A 514 -23.03 -9.47 -4.21
N HIS A 515 -21.75 -9.38 -3.81
CA HIS A 515 -21.35 -8.99 -2.46
C HIS A 515 -21.40 -7.47 -2.21
N LEU A 516 -21.62 -6.65 -3.25
CA LEU A 516 -21.76 -5.20 -3.15
C LEU A 516 -23.22 -4.73 -3.23
N LYS A 517 -24.16 -5.63 -3.56
CA LYS A 517 -25.59 -5.34 -3.72
C LYS A 517 -26.24 -4.85 -2.43
N SER A 518 -27.37 -4.18 -2.59
CA SER A 518 -28.30 -3.96 -1.48
C SER A 518 -28.80 -5.30 -0.91
N PHE A 519 -29.08 -5.30 0.39
CA PHE A 519 -29.73 -6.41 1.07
C PHE A 519 -31.11 -5.99 1.57
N THR A 520 -32.09 -6.87 1.40
CA THR A 520 -33.47 -6.65 1.84
C THR A 520 -33.64 -7.22 3.25
N MET A 521 -33.71 -6.35 4.27
CA MET A 521 -33.90 -6.80 5.66
C MET A 521 -35.39 -6.81 6.05
N GLY A 522 -35.90 -8.00 6.38
CA GLY A 522 -37.29 -8.22 6.78
C GLY A 522 -38.29 -8.17 5.62
N GLY A 523 -39.48 -8.69 5.85
CA GLY A 523 -40.57 -8.80 4.85
C GLY A 523 -41.25 -7.49 4.46
N MET A 524 -40.54 -6.36 4.50
CA MET A 524 -41.05 -5.01 4.16
C MET A 524 -40.50 -4.44 2.84
N GLY A 525 -39.75 -5.23 2.06
CA GLY A 525 -39.43 -4.91 0.67
C GLY A 525 -38.61 -3.62 0.46
N ARG A 526 -37.83 -3.19 1.46
CA ARG A 526 -36.84 -2.11 1.30
C ARG A 526 -35.45 -2.68 1.10
N ASP A 527 -34.83 -2.29 0.01
CA ASP A 527 -33.41 -2.51 -0.25
C ASP A 527 -32.56 -1.51 0.55
N TYR A 528 -31.64 -2.03 1.35
CA TYR A 528 -30.65 -1.24 2.07
C TYR A 528 -29.31 -1.34 1.33
N PRO A 529 -28.67 -0.21 0.94
CA PRO A 529 -27.38 -0.26 0.26
C PRO A 529 -26.33 -0.96 1.13
N SER A 530 -25.41 -1.70 0.51
CA SER A 530 -24.34 -2.41 1.23
C SER A 530 -23.50 -1.46 2.10
N PRO A 531 -22.86 -1.94 3.18
CA PRO A 531 -22.08 -1.08 4.07
C PRO A 531 -20.99 -0.28 3.34
N LEU A 532 -20.42 -0.83 2.26
CA LEU A 532 -19.43 -0.15 1.42
C LEU A 532 -20.06 0.97 0.58
N MET A 533 -21.25 0.75 -0.01
CA MET A 533 -22.00 1.80 -0.71
C MET A 533 -22.49 2.92 0.21
N GLN A 534 -22.75 2.61 1.49
CA GLN A 534 -22.99 3.61 2.52
C GLN A 534 -21.74 4.46 2.77
N LYS A 535 -20.55 3.85 2.97
CA LYS A 535 -19.27 4.58 3.12
C LYS A 535 -19.01 5.53 1.95
N PHE A 536 -19.21 5.10 0.70
CA PHE A 536 -19.08 5.97 -0.48
C PHE A 536 -20.05 7.13 -0.48
N THR A 537 -21.32 6.88 -0.15
CA THR A 537 -22.35 7.92 -0.12
C THR A 537 -22.07 8.96 0.98
N THR A 538 -21.56 8.54 2.14
CA THR A 538 -21.08 9.44 3.20
C THR A 538 -19.87 10.25 2.75
N PHE A 539 -18.87 9.64 2.12
CA PHE A 539 -17.67 10.33 1.66
C PHE A 539 -17.96 11.37 0.56
N SER A 540 -18.77 11.00 -0.45
CA SER A 540 -19.24 11.92 -1.50
C SER A 540 -19.94 13.16 -0.94
N PHE A 541 -20.85 12.97 0.02
CA PHE A 541 -21.54 14.05 0.73
C PHE A 541 -20.54 15.02 1.41
N TYR A 542 -19.52 14.48 2.08
CA TYR A 542 -18.52 15.30 2.75
C TYR A 542 -17.53 15.98 1.79
N LEU A 543 -17.16 15.35 0.66
CA LEU A 543 -16.40 16.01 -0.41
C LEU A 543 -17.16 17.21 -1.00
N GLU A 544 -18.48 17.09 -1.16
CA GLU A 544 -19.31 18.22 -1.59
C GLU A 544 -19.27 19.38 -0.57
N ARG A 545 -19.34 19.07 0.72
CA ARG A 545 -19.22 20.10 1.78
C ARG A 545 -17.81 20.72 1.84
N LEU A 546 -16.74 19.93 1.65
CA LEU A 546 -15.37 20.45 1.55
C LEU A 546 -15.22 21.43 0.38
N ARG A 547 -15.76 21.10 -0.81
CA ARG A 547 -15.84 22.01 -1.96
C ARG A 547 -16.56 23.32 -1.58
N ASN A 548 -17.75 23.22 -1.00
CA ASN A 548 -18.60 24.39 -0.69
C ASN A 548 -17.95 25.30 0.36
N ILE A 549 -17.28 24.74 1.38
CA ILE A 549 -16.55 25.50 2.38
C ILE A 549 -15.30 26.15 1.77
N SER A 550 -14.56 25.43 0.91
CA SER A 550 -13.40 25.99 0.18
C SER A 550 -13.79 27.21 -0.65
N CYS A 551 -14.95 27.19 -1.32
CA CYS A 551 -15.45 28.35 -2.04
C CYS A 551 -15.65 29.56 -1.10
N LYS A 552 -16.26 29.37 0.07
CA LYS A 552 -16.47 30.43 1.07
C LYS A 552 -15.17 30.97 1.65
N GLU A 553 -14.21 30.10 1.99
CA GLU A 553 -12.90 30.51 2.51
C GLU A 553 -12.11 31.32 1.47
N LEU A 554 -12.24 30.99 0.18
CA LEU A 554 -11.66 31.77 -0.92
C LEU A 554 -12.39 33.09 -1.19
N GLU A 555 -13.71 33.14 -1.03
CA GLU A 555 -14.54 34.34 -1.22
C GLU A 555 -14.56 35.26 0.01
N CYS A 556 -13.81 34.92 1.08
CA CYS A 556 -13.80 35.61 2.38
C CYS A 556 -15.18 35.65 3.08
N ILE A 557 -16.02 34.65 2.85
CA ILE A 557 -17.36 34.53 3.46
C ILE A 557 -17.25 33.82 4.82
N PRO A 558 -17.81 34.36 5.91
CA PRO A 558 -17.80 33.69 7.21
C PRO A 558 -18.55 32.35 7.17
N LEU A 559 -17.96 31.34 7.80
CA LEU A 559 -18.52 30.00 7.91
C LEU A 559 -19.54 29.93 9.07
N ASN A 560 -20.63 29.20 8.87
CA ASN A 560 -21.62 29.00 9.92
C ASN A 560 -21.19 27.91 10.93
N GLU A 561 -22.01 27.63 11.95
CA GLU A 561 -21.69 26.64 12.99
C GLU A 561 -21.64 25.20 12.44
N GLU A 562 -22.51 24.83 11.49
CA GLU A 562 -22.52 23.52 10.82
C GLU A 562 -21.22 23.31 10.01
N GLU A 563 -20.79 24.34 9.28
CA GLU A 563 -19.56 24.32 8.48
C GLU A 563 -18.33 24.22 9.37
N ASN A 564 -18.25 25.02 10.43
CA ASN A 564 -17.22 24.88 11.46
C ASN A 564 -17.26 23.50 12.16
N HIS A 565 -18.44 22.92 12.37
CA HIS A 565 -18.59 21.57 12.91
C HIS A 565 -18.06 20.51 11.93
N ILE A 566 -18.34 20.66 10.62
CA ILE A 566 -17.79 19.78 9.58
C ILE A 566 -16.25 19.82 9.62
N ILE A 567 -15.61 20.99 9.64
CA ILE A 567 -14.13 21.09 9.70
C ILE A 567 -13.57 20.37 10.94
N ARG A 568 -14.19 20.57 12.12
CA ARG A 568 -13.75 19.95 13.38
C ARG A 568 -13.84 18.42 13.37
N PHE A 569 -14.89 17.86 12.76
CA PHE A 569 -15.16 16.42 12.83
C PHE A 569 -14.77 15.61 11.57
N ILE A 570 -14.51 16.24 10.41
CA ILE A 570 -14.29 15.50 9.15
C ILE A 570 -13.14 14.49 9.16
N PRO A 571 -11.96 14.72 9.80
CA PRO A 571 -10.93 13.69 9.88
C PRO A 571 -11.37 12.49 10.72
N ASN A 572 -12.23 12.72 11.71
CA ASN A 572 -12.76 11.70 12.60
C ASN A 572 -13.91 10.92 11.96
N ILE A 573 -14.71 11.57 11.12
CA ILE A 573 -15.70 10.93 10.27
C ILE A 573 -14.99 9.99 9.27
N PHE A 574 -13.99 10.49 8.53
CA PHE A 574 -13.23 9.67 7.59
C PHE A 574 -12.50 8.52 8.31
N SER A 575 -11.83 8.81 9.44
CA SER A 575 -11.23 7.79 10.31
C SER A 575 -12.23 6.72 10.78
N ASN A 576 -13.53 7.01 10.87
CA ASN A 576 -14.57 6.01 11.21
C ASN A 576 -15.10 5.22 10.01
N LEU A 577 -15.00 5.75 8.77
CA LEU A 577 -15.31 4.98 7.55
C LEU A 577 -14.23 3.92 7.28
N LEU A 578 -13.04 4.11 7.83
CA LEU A 578 -11.87 3.26 7.64
C LEU A 578 -11.65 2.27 8.79
N GLU A 579 -11.65 0.99 8.46
CA GLU A 579 -11.04 -0.07 9.28
C GLU A 579 -9.51 0.08 9.39
N ARG A 580 -8.92 0.90 8.51
CA ARG A 580 -7.53 0.84 8.08
C ARG A 580 -7.00 2.23 7.70
N LYS A 581 -6.07 2.79 8.48
CA LYS A 581 -5.79 4.25 8.48
C LYS A 581 -4.31 4.64 8.60
N THR A 582 -3.37 3.71 8.41
CA THR A 582 -1.94 4.05 8.26
C THR A 582 -1.63 4.33 6.80
N PRO A 583 -0.71 5.24 6.46
CA PRO A 583 -0.10 5.36 5.15
C PRO A 583 1.33 4.79 5.13
N LEU A 584 1.71 3.83 5.98
CA LEU A 584 3.05 3.23 5.96
C LEU A 584 3.21 2.21 4.81
N ILE A 585 3.65 2.67 3.63
CA ILE A 585 3.71 1.86 2.39
C ILE A 585 5.09 1.83 1.74
N ALA A 586 5.33 0.82 0.89
CA ALA A 586 6.44 0.78 -0.07
C ALA A 586 6.04 -0.03 -1.32
N VAL A 587 6.20 0.54 -2.52
CA VAL A 587 5.96 -0.07 -3.84
C VAL A 587 7.23 -0.11 -4.69
N ASP A 588 7.48 -1.25 -5.35
CA ASP A 588 8.51 -1.33 -6.38
C ASP A 588 8.01 -0.79 -7.74
N VAL A 589 8.39 0.44 -8.09
CA VAL A 589 7.88 1.10 -9.31
C VAL A 589 8.66 0.75 -10.58
N PHE A 590 9.98 0.54 -10.45
CA PHE A 590 10.90 0.26 -11.56
C PHE A 590 11.94 -0.81 -11.16
N THR A 591 12.62 -1.43 -12.13
CA THR A 591 13.70 -2.39 -11.89
C THR A 591 14.74 -2.28 -13.01
N ASP A 592 15.98 -2.00 -12.65
CA ASP A 592 17.13 -2.04 -13.54
C ASP A 592 17.85 -3.39 -13.42
N PRO A 593 17.76 -4.28 -14.44
CA PRO A 593 18.47 -5.55 -14.41
C PRO A 593 19.98 -5.38 -14.53
N ASN A 594 20.49 -4.27 -15.07
CA ASN A 594 21.93 -4.05 -15.30
C ASN A 594 22.69 -3.85 -13.97
N SER A 595 22.11 -3.11 -13.03
CA SER A 595 22.65 -2.97 -11.66
C SER A 595 22.04 -3.94 -10.64
N GLY A 596 21.06 -4.76 -11.05
CA GLY A 596 20.33 -5.66 -10.15
C GLY A 596 19.53 -4.92 -9.08
N LYS A 597 19.04 -3.72 -9.39
CA LYS A 597 18.38 -2.80 -8.44
C LYS A 597 16.92 -2.55 -8.78
N VAL A 598 16.18 -2.19 -7.73
CA VAL A 598 14.76 -1.85 -7.76
C VAL A 598 14.61 -0.43 -7.22
N LEU A 599 13.75 0.37 -7.86
CA LEU A 599 13.29 1.65 -7.31
C LEU A 599 12.07 1.37 -6.43
N GLU A 600 12.20 1.66 -5.14
CA GLU A 600 11.15 1.57 -4.13
C GLU A 600 10.67 3.01 -3.82
N GLU A 601 9.36 3.23 -3.95
CA GLU A 601 8.69 4.47 -3.57
C GLU A 601 7.86 4.18 -2.32
N ALA A 602 7.98 5.01 -1.27
CA ALA A 602 7.44 4.68 0.04
C ALA A 602 6.81 5.88 0.75
N LEU A 603 5.97 5.62 1.75
CA LEU A 603 5.41 6.62 2.66
C LEU A 603 5.76 6.28 4.11
N GLY A 604 6.24 7.27 4.85
CA GLY A 604 6.64 7.14 6.25
C GLY A 604 5.61 7.66 7.26
N PHE A 605 6.09 8.03 8.45
CA PHE A 605 5.27 8.73 9.45
C PHE A 605 4.87 10.11 8.91
N PRO A 606 3.57 10.48 8.84
CA PRO A 606 3.15 11.72 8.20
C PRO A 606 3.76 12.97 8.86
N TYR A 607 4.14 13.96 8.05
CA TYR A 607 4.65 15.24 8.57
C TYR A 607 3.52 16.06 9.19
N ILE A 608 3.77 16.66 10.34
CA ILE A 608 2.91 17.68 10.93
C ILE A 608 3.17 18.99 10.18
N ILE A 609 2.15 19.54 9.54
CA ILE A 609 2.21 20.87 8.91
C ILE A 609 1.57 21.91 9.84
N HIS A 610 2.24 23.05 10.02
CA HIS A 610 1.66 24.23 10.68
C HIS A 610 1.58 25.38 9.68
N VAL A 611 0.40 25.97 9.50
CA VAL A 611 0.13 27.00 8.46
C VAL A 611 -0.42 28.27 9.12
N VAL A 612 0.08 29.44 8.72
CA VAL A 612 -0.55 30.72 9.04
C VAL A 612 -1.65 30.99 8.01
N VAL A 613 -2.90 30.87 8.46
CA VAL A 613 -4.08 31.15 7.65
C VAL A 613 -4.65 32.53 7.99
N GLN A 614 -5.44 33.06 7.07
CA GLN A 614 -6.18 34.30 7.24
C GLN A 614 -7.68 33.97 7.35
N ASP A 615 -8.41 34.66 8.23
CA ASP A 615 -9.86 34.56 8.30
C ASP A 615 -10.58 35.65 7.48
N HIS A 616 -11.91 35.63 7.51
CA HIS A 616 -12.78 36.55 6.77
C HIS A 616 -12.65 38.03 7.16
N ASN A 617 -12.07 38.35 8.33
CA ASN A 617 -11.80 39.73 8.77
C ASN A 617 -10.38 40.17 8.38
N GLY A 618 -9.56 39.25 7.88
CA GLY A 618 -8.15 39.47 7.57
C GLY A 618 -7.18 39.14 8.71
N ASP A 619 -7.67 38.64 9.84
CA ASP A 619 -6.83 38.30 10.99
C ASP A 619 -6.03 37.01 10.77
N LEU A 620 -4.80 36.96 11.28
CA LEU A 620 -3.86 35.87 11.05
C LEU A 620 -3.80 34.90 12.23
N ARG A 621 -4.01 33.61 11.96
CA ARG A 621 -4.01 32.55 12.98
C ARG A 621 -3.23 31.32 12.54
N LEU A 622 -2.59 30.67 13.50
CA LEU A 622 -1.77 29.48 13.26
C LEU A 622 -2.62 28.21 13.41
N THR A 623 -2.64 27.40 12.36
CA THR A 623 -3.35 26.11 12.27
C THR A 623 -2.37 24.92 12.26
N ARG A 624 -2.89 23.70 12.44
CA ARG A 624 -2.14 22.45 12.41
C ARG A 624 -2.88 21.37 11.60
N GLY A 625 -2.16 20.69 10.72
CA GLY A 625 -2.63 19.51 9.99
C GLY A 625 -1.55 18.45 9.85
N ALA A 626 -1.76 17.48 8.96
CA ALA A 626 -0.75 16.51 8.55
C ALA A 626 -0.76 16.28 7.03
N MET A 627 0.39 15.88 6.49
CA MET A 627 0.59 15.58 5.07
C MET A 627 1.48 14.34 4.89
N TYR A 628 1.49 13.78 3.68
CA TYR A 628 2.34 12.63 3.35
C TYR A 628 3.84 12.89 3.57
N SER A 629 4.60 11.82 3.81
CA SER A 629 6.07 11.81 3.88
C SER A 629 6.61 10.79 2.89
N GLN A 630 6.84 11.20 1.64
CA GLN A 630 7.21 10.31 0.54
C GLN A 630 8.74 10.14 0.42
N TYR A 631 9.20 8.90 0.19
CA TYR A 631 10.61 8.52 0.11
C TYR A 631 10.87 7.78 -1.21
N GLU A 632 11.89 8.18 -1.96
CA GLU A 632 12.36 7.54 -3.20
C GLU A 632 13.75 6.91 -2.91
N PHE A 633 13.92 5.59 -3.07
CA PHE A 633 15.22 4.94 -2.83
C PHE A 633 15.41 3.64 -3.62
N THR A 634 16.62 3.06 -3.62
CA THR A 634 16.89 1.79 -4.32
C THR A 634 17.31 0.65 -3.39
N VAL A 635 16.85 -0.56 -3.70
CA VAL A 635 17.23 -1.82 -3.02
C VAL A 635 17.71 -2.86 -4.05
N PRO A 636 18.50 -3.88 -3.64
CA PRO A 636 18.79 -5.03 -4.49
C PRO A 636 17.52 -5.80 -4.89
N GLN A 637 17.48 -6.39 -6.08
CA GLN A 637 16.29 -7.06 -6.65
C GLN A 637 15.74 -8.23 -5.81
N PHE A 638 16.59 -8.92 -5.06
CA PHE A 638 16.18 -9.98 -4.12
C PHE A 638 15.69 -9.45 -2.75
N GLN A 639 15.83 -8.14 -2.51
CA GLN A 639 15.44 -7.45 -1.27
C GLN A 639 14.21 -6.55 -1.42
N ARG A 640 13.40 -6.72 -2.49
CA ARG A 640 12.11 -6.03 -2.69
C ARG A 640 11.30 -6.00 -1.39
N LEU A 641 10.92 -4.83 -0.90
CA LEU A 641 10.33 -4.69 0.42
C LEU A 641 8.87 -5.15 0.47
N ASN A 642 8.40 -5.49 1.67
CA ASN A 642 6.99 -5.40 2.04
C ASN A 642 6.82 -4.40 3.20
N ASN A 643 5.59 -4.06 3.55
CA ASN A 643 5.23 -3.05 4.56
C ASN A 643 5.94 -3.23 5.90
N LYS A 644 6.13 -4.50 6.32
CA LYS A 644 6.83 -4.84 7.57
C LYS A 644 8.34 -4.61 7.44
N ASP A 645 8.91 -4.94 6.30
CA ASP A 645 10.33 -4.70 6.00
C ASP A 645 10.60 -3.18 5.95
N TRP A 646 9.69 -2.43 5.31
CA TRP A 646 9.72 -0.96 5.25
C TRP A 646 9.57 -0.31 6.63
N ALA A 647 8.54 -0.67 7.40
CA ALA A 647 8.35 -0.15 8.76
C ALA A 647 9.55 -0.47 9.68
N GLY A 648 10.19 -1.63 9.48
CA GLY A 648 11.46 -1.98 10.12
C GLY A 648 12.60 -1.04 9.71
N LYS A 649 12.81 -0.82 8.40
CA LYS A 649 13.86 0.09 7.88
C LYS A 649 13.64 1.53 8.34
N LEU A 650 12.43 2.08 8.17
CA LEU A 650 12.04 3.42 8.60
C LEU A 650 12.30 3.67 10.10
N SER A 651 12.20 2.62 10.94
CA SER A 651 12.42 2.70 12.39
C SER A 651 13.88 2.51 12.83
N SER A 652 14.81 2.21 11.92
CA SER A 652 16.20 1.82 12.27
C SER A 652 17.27 2.51 11.42
N ASP A 653 17.04 2.64 10.13
CA ASP A 653 17.92 3.22 9.13
C ASP A 653 17.03 3.80 8.00
N PRO A 654 16.33 4.92 8.22
CA PRO A 654 15.47 5.52 7.20
C PRO A 654 16.31 6.01 6.00
N PRO A 655 15.81 5.89 4.75
CA PRO A 655 16.46 6.51 3.59
C PRO A 655 16.57 8.03 3.72
N ASP A 656 17.52 8.63 3.01
CA ASP A 656 17.58 10.07 2.82
C ASP A 656 16.25 10.62 2.30
N PHE A 657 15.75 11.66 2.94
CA PHE A 657 14.53 12.35 2.48
C PHE A 657 14.85 13.25 1.27
N HIS A 658 13.81 13.68 0.55
CA HIS A 658 13.92 14.55 -0.64
C HIS A 658 14.63 15.89 -0.33
N ASP A 659 15.83 16.10 -0.88
CA ASP A 659 16.62 17.32 -0.67
C ASP A 659 15.83 18.60 -1.03
N TRP A 660 15.01 18.51 -2.08
CA TRP A 660 14.22 19.63 -2.57
C TRP A 660 13.11 20.11 -1.63
N ILE A 661 12.78 19.36 -0.57
CA ILE A 661 11.81 19.79 0.47
C ILE A 661 12.44 19.94 1.87
N LYS A 662 13.68 19.49 2.11
CA LYS A 662 14.37 19.58 3.42
C LYS A 662 14.37 21.00 4.00
N TYR A 663 14.38 22.04 3.16
CA TYR A 663 14.35 23.45 3.59
C TYR A 663 13.03 23.90 4.29
N LEU A 664 11.97 23.10 4.19
CA LEU A 664 10.69 23.33 4.87
C LEU A 664 10.56 22.54 6.19
N ILE A 665 11.54 21.71 6.53
CA ILE A 665 11.50 20.81 7.68
C ILE A 665 12.27 21.41 8.86
N SER A 666 11.65 21.34 10.05
CA SER A 666 12.31 21.56 11.33
C SER A 666 12.59 20.23 12.03
N ASP A 667 13.86 19.98 12.31
CA ASP A 667 14.37 18.84 13.09
C ASP A 667 14.03 18.97 14.59
N GLU A 668 13.67 20.18 15.05
CA GLU A 668 13.12 20.39 16.40
C GLU A 668 11.69 19.86 16.51
N LYS A 669 11.50 18.79 17.27
CA LYS A 669 10.17 18.19 17.53
C LYS A 669 9.29 19.14 18.34
N PRO A 670 8.00 19.32 17.98
CA PRO A 670 7.11 20.27 18.65
C PRO A 670 6.88 19.90 20.13
N ASN A 671 7.34 20.77 21.03
CA ASN A 671 7.32 20.53 22.47
C ASN A 671 5.98 20.99 23.07
N PHE A 672 5.00 20.09 23.08
CA PHE A 672 3.69 20.29 23.71
C PHE A 672 3.84 20.32 25.24
N LYS A 673 3.80 21.51 25.85
CA LYS A 673 3.71 21.64 27.31
C LYS A 673 2.44 20.97 27.82
N GLN A 674 2.59 19.82 28.49
CA GLN A 674 1.52 19.23 29.28
C GLN A 674 1.01 20.24 30.32
N TYR A 675 -0.31 20.23 30.54
CA TYR A 675 -0.96 21.10 31.51
C TYR A 675 -0.60 20.64 32.93
N GLN A 676 0.32 21.36 33.59
CA GLN A 676 0.41 21.27 35.06
C GLN A 676 -0.80 22.00 35.65
N PRO A 677 -1.68 21.31 36.41
CA PRO A 677 -2.79 21.97 37.06
C PRO A 677 -2.30 23.01 38.05
N VAL A 678 -2.83 24.24 37.94
CA VAL A 678 -2.69 25.23 39.01
C VAL A 678 -3.30 24.63 40.28
N GLN A 679 -2.55 24.60 41.37
CA GLN A 679 -3.04 24.10 42.65
C GLN A 679 -4.24 24.93 43.10
N MET A 680 -5.46 24.38 42.98
CA MET A 680 -6.64 25.00 43.57
C MET A 680 -6.47 25.07 45.08
N GLN A 681 -6.47 26.29 45.62
CA GLN A 681 -6.51 26.51 47.06
C GLN A 681 -7.82 25.93 47.61
N LYS A 682 -7.72 25.13 48.68
CA LYS A 682 -8.86 24.44 49.27
C LYS A 682 -9.96 25.42 49.71
N ARG A 683 -11.21 25.11 49.37
CA ARG A 683 -12.41 25.63 50.02
C ARG A 683 -13.32 24.48 50.45
N GLU A 684 -12.87 23.76 51.47
CA GLU A 684 -13.67 22.77 52.20
C GLU A 684 -13.55 23.03 53.70
N GLU A 685 -14.22 24.08 54.17
CA GLU A 685 -14.56 24.27 55.58
C GLU A 685 -16.08 24.26 55.73
N LEU A 686 -16.64 23.09 56.02
CA LEU A 686 -17.87 22.82 56.78
C LEU A 686 -18.08 21.30 56.86
N TRP A 687 -18.80 20.83 57.88
CA TRP A 687 -19.09 19.40 58.14
C TRP A 687 -17.90 18.52 58.51
N GLY A 688 -17.24 18.91 59.61
CA GLY A 688 -16.20 18.16 60.30
C GLY A 688 -16.62 16.86 61.01
N PHE A 689 -15.75 16.47 61.95
CA PHE A 689 -15.82 15.40 62.97
C PHE A 689 -15.11 14.05 62.71
N LYS A 690 -13.97 13.93 63.44
CA LYS A 690 -13.39 12.72 64.08
C LYS A 690 -12.71 11.65 63.18
N SER A 691 -11.61 11.01 63.60
CA SER A 691 -10.74 11.28 64.77
C SER A 691 -9.42 10.48 64.75
N GLY A 692 -8.29 11.15 65.04
CA GLY A 692 -7.03 10.54 65.48
C GLY A 692 -6.14 9.90 64.38
N LEU A 693 -4.84 9.70 64.59
CA LEU A 693 -4.00 10.09 65.74
C LEU A 693 -2.52 10.29 65.30
N TRP A 694 -1.94 11.45 65.63
CA TRP A 694 -0.51 11.71 65.95
C TRP A 694 0.67 11.42 64.97
N PHE A 695 1.14 12.50 64.34
CA PHE A 695 2.49 13.11 64.42
C PHE A 695 3.78 12.29 64.64
N GLY A 696 4.80 12.57 63.79
CA GLY A 696 6.23 12.35 64.06
C GLY A 696 7.19 12.91 62.97
N PRO A 697 7.89 14.05 63.18
CA PRO A 697 8.78 14.69 62.18
C PRO A 697 10.28 14.75 62.63
N PRO A 698 11.20 15.49 61.97
CA PRO A 698 11.81 15.16 60.67
C PRO A 698 13.37 15.13 60.69
N GLY A 699 14.00 14.39 59.78
CA GLY A 699 15.47 14.23 59.68
C GLY A 699 16.11 14.82 58.41
N LYS A 700 17.19 15.61 58.57
CA LYS A 700 18.05 16.16 57.48
C LYS A 700 18.80 15.00 56.76
N LYS A 701 19.33 15.14 55.54
CA LYS A 701 20.06 16.27 54.94
C LYS A 701 20.15 16.13 53.40
N LYS A 702 20.42 17.22 52.65
CA LYS A 702 20.77 17.14 51.22
C LYS A 702 22.24 16.72 51.04
N ASN A 703 22.47 15.68 50.23
CA ASN A 703 23.34 15.66 49.04
C ASN A 703 23.70 14.21 48.72
N ASP A 704 23.24 13.72 47.56
CA ASP A 704 24.15 13.24 46.51
C ASP A 704 23.40 13.14 45.18
N ILE A 705 24.14 13.07 44.07
CA ILE A 705 23.66 13.31 42.71
C ILE A 705 24.02 12.09 41.84
N PHE A 706 23.03 11.59 41.08
CA PHE A 706 23.09 10.34 40.28
C PHE A 706 23.42 9.07 41.09
N GLY A 707 22.38 8.49 41.70
CA GLY A 707 22.45 7.17 42.34
C GLY A 707 21.10 6.44 42.27
N ILE A 708 20.77 5.84 41.12
CA ILE A 708 19.72 4.81 41.04
C ILE A 708 20.41 3.46 41.29
N SER A 709 20.15 2.85 42.44
CA SER A 709 20.53 1.46 42.70
C SER A 709 19.81 0.53 41.73
N ARG A 710 20.49 -0.53 41.28
CA ARG A 710 19.83 -1.67 40.65
C ARG A 710 19.14 -2.49 41.75
N ASP A 711 17.94 -2.08 42.14
CA ASP A 711 17.09 -2.90 42.99
C ASP A 711 16.75 -4.20 42.26
N ASN A 712 17.11 -5.32 42.87
CA ASN A 712 16.99 -6.66 42.30
C ASN A 712 15.53 -7.13 42.36
N ARG A 713 14.73 -6.80 41.34
CA ARG A 713 13.29 -7.06 41.31
C ARG A 713 13.02 -8.55 41.01
N GLU A 714 12.43 -9.25 41.97
CA GLU A 714 12.25 -10.70 41.92
C GLU A 714 11.23 -11.19 40.87
N VAL A 715 11.45 -12.40 40.36
CA VAL A 715 10.56 -13.05 39.39
C VAL A 715 9.21 -13.39 40.03
N SER A 716 8.13 -12.89 39.44
CA SER A 716 6.76 -13.22 39.85
C SER A 716 6.20 -14.38 39.03
N VAL A 717 5.58 -15.37 39.67
CA VAL A 717 5.06 -16.57 39.00
C VAL A 717 3.56 -16.72 39.23
N TYR A 718 2.85 -17.08 38.17
CA TYR A 718 1.39 -17.26 38.14
C TYR A 718 1.05 -18.63 37.52
N LYS A 719 -0.03 -19.27 37.97
CA LYS A 719 -0.59 -20.48 37.36
C LYS A 719 -1.93 -20.18 36.70
N LEU A 720 -2.14 -20.70 35.49
CA LEU A 720 -3.44 -20.63 34.84
C LEU A 720 -4.44 -21.58 35.55
N ASN A 721 -5.59 -21.04 35.95
CA ASN A 721 -6.77 -21.82 36.33
C ASN A 721 -7.73 -21.88 35.13
N GLU A 722 -8.02 -23.09 34.64
CA GLU A 722 -8.86 -23.31 33.45
C GLU A 722 -10.38 -23.17 33.73
N GLU A 723 -10.79 -23.29 34.99
CA GLU A 723 -12.19 -23.15 35.42
C GLU A 723 -12.59 -21.67 35.56
N THR A 724 -11.77 -20.86 36.23
CA THR A 724 -11.98 -19.41 36.36
C THR A 724 -11.54 -18.63 35.12
N ALA A 725 -10.67 -19.22 34.29
CA ALA A 725 -10.00 -18.55 33.17
C ALA A 725 -9.17 -17.33 33.59
N GLU A 726 -8.48 -17.43 34.73
CA GLU A 726 -7.59 -16.40 35.28
C GLU A 726 -6.19 -16.96 35.62
N PHE A 727 -5.22 -16.07 35.85
CA PHE A 727 -3.86 -16.39 36.28
C PHE A 727 -3.69 -16.07 37.76
N GLU A 728 -3.64 -17.11 38.60
CA GLU A 728 -3.48 -16.98 40.05
C GLU A 728 -2.00 -16.81 40.42
N LYS A 729 -1.65 -15.75 41.17
CA LYS A 729 -0.28 -15.51 41.61
C LYS A 729 0.14 -16.52 42.68
N ILE A 730 1.25 -17.21 42.45
CA ILE A 730 1.77 -18.23 43.36
C ILE A 730 2.53 -17.51 44.50
N PRO A 731 2.20 -17.76 45.79
CA PRO A 731 2.93 -17.18 46.91
C PRO A 731 4.41 -17.59 46.91
N ARG A 732 5.32 -16.65 47.16
CA ARG A 732 6.78 -16.80 47.09
C ARG A 732 7.30 -18.07 47.78
N GLU A 733 6.81 -18.37 48.97
CA GLU A 733 7.18 -19.53 49.80
C GLU A 733 6.92 -20.89 49.13
N LYS A 734 6.08 -20.93 48.09
CA LYS A 734 5.74 -22.14 47.34
C LYS A 734 6.49 -22.27 46.01
N ILE A 735 7.33 -21.29 45.65
CA ILE A 735 8.07 -21.28 44.39
C ILE A 735 9.36 -22.11 44.54
N ASN A 736 9.26 -23.41 44.29
CA ASN A 736 10.41 -24.30 44.10
C ASN A 736 10.52 -24.67 42.60
N PRO A 737 11.53 -24.17 41.86
CA PRO A 737 11.63 -24.35 40.41
C PRO A 737 11.59 -25.83 39.96
N LYS A 738 12.37 -26.70 40.61
CA LYS A 738 12.41 -28.15 40.31
C LYS A 738 11.15 -28.93 40.83
N LYS A 739 10.09 -28.24 41.28
CA LYS A 739 8.79 -28.83 41.70
C LYS A 739 7.53 -28.08 41.22
N ILE A 740 7.67 -26.88 40.64
CA ILE A 740 6.53 -26.04 40.21
C ILE A 740 6.10 -26.35 38.78
N LEU A 741 7.05 -26.76 37.94
CA LEU A 741 6.81 -27.29 36.60
C LEU A 741 6.07 -28.62 36.74
N HIS A 742 4.97 -28.78 36.02
CA HIS A 742 4.11 -29.96 36.09
C HIS A 742 3.42 -30.19 34.73
N PRO A 743 3.47 -31.42 34.16
CA PRO A 743 2.93 -31.73 32.83
C PRO A 743 1.51 -31.20 32.55
N ASN A 744 0.60 -31.34 33.51
CA ASN A 744 -0.76 -30.79 33.47
C ASN A 744 -0.86 -29.33 33.98
N SER A 745 0.03 -28.41 33.59
CA SER A 745 -0.02 -27.01 34.04
C SER A 745 0.54 -26.01 33.04
N VAL A 746 -0.09 -24.82 32.98
CA VAL A 746 0.47 -23.64 32.31
C VAL A 746 0.84 -22.60 33.36
N LEU A 747 2.07 -22.09 33.26
CA LEU A 747 2.62 -21.09 34.17
C LEU A 747 3.00 -19.84 33.39
N LEU A 748 2.93 -18.68 34.05
CA LEU A 748 3.48 -17.43 33.56
C LEU A 748 4.53 -16.94 34.55
N PHE A 749 5.77 -16.83 34.09
CA PHE A 749 6.90 -16.26 34.82
C PHE A 749 7.13 -14.83 34.31
N CYS A 750 7.24 -13.85 35.20
CA CYS A 750 7.48 -12.44 34.87
C CYS A 750 8.78 -11.98 35.55
N ASP A 751 9.83 -11.74 34.76
CA ASP A 751 11.15 -11.28 35.18
C ASP A 751 11.35 -9.81 34.81
N PRO A 752 11.17 -8.88 35.77
CA PRO A 752 11.37 -7.45 35.57
C PRO A 752 12.84 -7.03 35.48
N ASN A 753 13.81 -7.85 35.90
CA ASN A 753 15.24 -7.53 35.77
C ASN A 753 15.72 -7.70 34.33
N HIS A 754 15.29 -8.78 33.66
CA HIS A 754 15.69 -9.10 32.29
C HIS A 754 14.67 -8.68 31.22
N PHE A 755 13.60 -7.96 31.62
CA PHE A 755 12.51 -7.52 30.75
C PHE A 755 11.88 -8.68 29.95
N LYS A 756 11.69 -9.84 30.59
CA LYS A 756 11.18 -11.07 29.96
C LYS A 756 9.99 -11.61 30.72
N ALA A 757 9.06 -12.21 30.00
CA ALA A 757 8.01 -13.04 30.58
C ALA A 757 7.89 -14.34 29.77
N TRP A 758 7.77 -15.47 30.46
CA TRP A 758 7.67 -16.80 29.84
C TRP A 758 6.34 -17.45 30.16
N ILE A 759 5.58 -17.80 29.13
CA ILE A 759 4.48 -18.77 29.25
C ILE A 759 5.12 -20.16 29.11
N TRP A 760 5.13 -20.93 30.19
CA TRP A 760 5.59 -22.33 30.19
C TRP A 760 4.39 -23.26 30.09
N HIS A 761 4.39 -24.16 29.10
CA HIS A 761 3.36 -25.18 28.92
C HIS A 761 3.92 -26.58 29.24
N GLY A 762 3.37 -27.22 30.27
CA GLY A 762 3.58 -28.65 30.52
C GLY A 762 3.10 -29.52 29.35
N CYS A 763 3.72 -30.69 29.16
CA CYS A 763 3.52 -31.52 27.97
C CYS A 763 2.07 -32.04 27.80
N GLU A 764 1.32 -32.21 28.90
CA GLU A 764 -0.07 -32.71 28.91
C GLU A 764 -1.12 -31.59 28.77
N THR A 765 -0.71 -30.32 28.68
CA THR A 765 -1.64 -29.16 28.67
C THR A 765 -2.59 -29.11 27.47
N THR A 766 -3.88 -28.85 27.72
CA THR A 766 -4.93 -28.85 26.68
C THR A 766 -4.80 -27.66 25.70
N THR A 767 -5.41 -27.81 24.52
CA THR A 767 -5.53 -26.71 23.54
C THR A 767 -6.28 -25.49 24.11
N ARG A 768 -7.24 -25.71 25.03
CA ARG A 768 -7.97 -24.63 25.71
C ARG A 768 -7.06 -23.90 26.71
N MET A 769 -6.26 -24.62 27.51
CA MET A 769 -5.25 -23.99 28.38
C MET A 769 -4.25 -23.14 27.58
N LYS A 770 -3.77 -23.67 26.45
CA LYS A 770 -2.83 -22.97 25.55
C LYS A 770 -3.44 -21.68 24.98
N PHE A 771 -4.70 -21.73 24.52
CA PHE A 771 -5.42 -20.55 24.03
C PHE A 771 -5.69 -19.51 25.12
N LEU A 772 -6.15 -19.95 26.32
CA LEU A 772 -6.40 -19.06 27.46
C LEU A 772 -5.11 -18.35 27.90
N ALA A 773 -4.00 -19.08 28.03
CA ALA A 773 -2.72 -18.49 28.42
C ALA A 773 -2.24 -17.41 27.44
N ALA A 774 -2.30 -17.66 26.13
CA ALA A 774 -1.94 -16.69 25.10
C ALA A 774 -2.83 -15.43 25.14
N LYS A 775 -4.11 -15.58 25.47
CA LYS A 775 -5.07 -14.46 25.61
C LYS A 775 -4.85 -13.64 26.89
N LEU A 776 -4.54 -14.28 28.01
CA LEU A 776 -4.57 -13.67 29.35
C LEU A 776 -3.20 -13.13 29.79
N ALA A 777 -2.11 -13.80 29.43
CA ALA A 777 -0.76 -13.45 29.89
C ALA A 777 -0.30 -12.02 29.58
N PRO A 778 -0.67 -11.37 28.45
CA PRO A 778 -0.35 -9.96 28.22
C PRO A 778 -0.90 -9.03 29.31
N SER A 779 -2.13 -9.23 29.76
CA SER A 779 -2.75 -8.39 30.80
C SER A 779 -2.05 -8.52 32.16
N VAL A 780 -1.71 -9.75 32.56
CA VAL A 780 -0.99 -10.05 33.81
C VAL A 780 0.42 -9.46 33.80
N ARG A 781 1.09 -9.54 32.64
CA ARG A 781 2.40 -8.91 32.40
C ARG A 781 2.32 -7.39 32.50
N ASP A 782 1.33 -6.77 31.88
CA ASP A 782 1.22 -5.30 31.79
C ASP A 782 0.88 -4.64 33.14
N GLN A 783 0.36 -5.42 34.10
CA GLN A 783 0.22 -5.02 35.51
C GLN A 783 1.55 -4.95 36.28
N GLN A 784 2.70 -5.32 35.71
CA GLN A 784 4.00 -5.33 36.40
C GLN A 784 4.86 -4.07 36.19
N GLU A 785 4.28 -2.98 35.66
CA GLU A 785 4.93 -1.67 35.41
C GLU A 785 6.22 -1.70 34.55
N VAL A 786 6.51 -2.82 33.90
CA VAL A 786 7.75 -3.05 33.13
C VAL A 786 7.40 -3.66 31.78
N ALA A 787 7.95 -3.08 30.71
CA ALA A 787 7.73 -3.53 29.34
C ALA A 787 8.48 -4.85 29.04
N MET A 788 7.88 -6.00 29.41
CA MET A 788 8.49 -7.31 29.23
C MET A 788 8.17 -7.93 27.85
N LYS A 789 9.15 -8.62 27.26
CA LYS A 789 8.96 -9.48 26.08
C LYS A 789 8.36 -10.82 26.51
N LEU A 790 7.11 -11.05 26.13
CA LEU A 790 6.40 -12.32 26.32
C LEU A 790 6.95 -13.38 25.33
N THR A 791 7.27 -14.56 25.82
CA THR A 791 7.81 -15.69 25.05
C THR A 791 7.13 -16.99 25.49
N THR A 792 6.77 -17.87 24.55
CA THR A 792 6.23 -19.20 24.88
C THR A 792 7.34 -20.25 24.88
N ILE A 793 7.37 -21.09 25.89
CA ILE A 793 8.27 -22.23 26.06
C ILE A 793 7.47 -23.48 26.45
N TYR A 794 8.05 -24.66 26.26
CA TYR A 794 7.40 -25.94 26.49
C TYR A 794 8.27 -26.84 27.38
N ASP A 795 7.61 -27.72 28.12
CA ASP A 795 8.18 -28.83 28.90
C ASP A 795 9.29 -29.56 28.13
N GLY A 796 10.51 -29.58 28.67
CA GLY A 796 11.68 -30.22 28.05
C GLY A 796 12.31 -29.45 26.88
N MET A 797 11.85 -28.23 26.60
CA MET A 797 12.43 -27.30 25.62
C MET A 797 12.70 -25.92 26.24
N GLU A 798 13.08 -25.89 27.51
CA GLU A 798 13.46 -24.69 28.24
C GLU A 798 14.82 -24.13 27.76
N PRO A 799 14.88 -22.89 27.25
CA PRO A 799 16.15 -22.30 26.83
C PRO A 799 17.04 -21.99 28.05
N MET A 800 18.36 -22.00 27.86
CA MET A 800 19.35 -21.75 28.92
C MET A 800 19.08 -20.46 29.72
N ALA A 801 18.66 -19.39 29.01
CA ALA A 801 18.27 -18.12 29.63
C ALA A 801 17.03 -18.18 30.54
N PHE A 802 16.14 -19.19 30.37
CA PHE A 802 15.05 -19.46 31.31
C PHE A 802 15.55 -20.27 32.52
N LYS A 803 16.35 -21.33 32.29
CA LYS A 803 16.98 -22.10 33.38
C LYS A 803 17.72 -21.15 34.35
N LYS A 804 18.54 -20.25 33.81
CA LYS A 804 19.34 -19.27 34.58
C LYS A 804 18.47 -18.24 35.32
N SER A 805 17.39 -17.72 34.70
CA SER A 805 16.45 -16.83 35.40
C SER A 805 15.66 -17.53 36.53
N MET A 806 15.55 -18.86 36.46
CA MET A 806 14.85 -19.68 37.45
C MET A 806 15.77 -20.35 38.48
N GLY A 807 17.09 -20.17 38.41
CA GLY A 807 18.03 -20.87 39.29
C GLY A 807 17.99 -22.40 39.12
N MET A 808 17.91 -22.86 37.87
CA MET A 808 17.80 -24.28 37.50
C MET A 808 19.02 -24.84 36.78
N THR A 809 20.07 -24.05 36.57
CA THR A 809 21.39 -24.52 36.11
C THR A 809 22.15 -25.15 37.27
N ASP A 810 22.81 -26.28 37.01
CA ASP A 810 23.80 -26.89 37.89
C ASP A 810 25.19 -26.44 37.38
N GLU A 811 26.20 -26.31 38.26
CA GLU A 811 27.39 -25.45 38.02
C GLU A 811 28.24 -25.83 36.79
N ASP A 812 28.25 -27.11 36.40
CA ASP A 812 29.03 -27.62 35.26
C ASP A 812 28.53 -27.12 33.88
N GLU A 813 27.27 -26.69 33.74
CA GLU A 813 26.75 -26.19 32.45
C GLU A 813 27.26 -24.78 32.08
N GLU A 814 27.96 -24.06 32.98
CA GLU A 814 28.37 -22.66 32.71
C GLU A 814 29.74 -22.53 31.99
N GLU A 815 30.62 -23.54 32.04
CA GLU A 815 31.96 -23.44 31.42
C GLU A 815 31.94 -23.65 29.89
N GLU A 816 31.09 -24.56 29.37
CA GLU A 816 31.03 -24.84 27.92
C GLU A 816 30.58 -23.62 27.09
N GLU A 817 29.71 -22.75 27.62
CA GLU A 817 29.19 -21.59 26.87
C GLU A 817 30.25 -20.47 26.75
N GLU A 818 31.19 -20.35 27.71
CA GLU A 818 32.31 -19.41 27.62
C GLU A 818 33.42 -19.87 26.66
N GLU A 819 33.73 -21.17 26.56
CA GLU A 819 34.68 -21.65 25.55
C GLU A 819 34.15 -21.50 24.11
N ASN A 820 32.88 -21.84 23.90
CA ASN A 820 32.23 -21.73 22.58
C ASN A 820 32.06 -20.28 22.11
N THR A 821 31.86 -19.32 23.01
CA THR A 821 31.79 -17.88 22.63
C THR A 821 33.16 -17.24 22.39
N LYS A 822 34.23 -17.74 23.03
CA LYS A 822 35.62 -17.27 22.80
C LYS A 822 36.26 -17.88 21.55
N SER A 823 35.91 -19.12 21.19
CA SER A 823 36.47 -19.83 20.03
C SER A 823 35.57 -19.74 18.79
N GLY A 824 35.67 -18.64 18.04
CA GLY A 824 34.86 -18.32 16.86
C GLY A 824 35.00 -19.26 15.65
N LYS A 825 34.71 -20.56 15.79
CA LYS A 825 34.68 -21.56 14.72
C LYS A 825 33.34 -21.53 13.99
N LYS A 826 33.38 -21.32 12.67
CA LYS A 826 32.24 -21.62 11.81
C LYS A 826 31.96 -23.13 11.87
N LEU A 827 30.73 -23.53 12.19
CA LEU A 827 30.26 -24.89 11.96
C LEU A 827 30.29 -25.18 10.45
N LYS A 828 31.22 -26.05 10.06
CA LYS A 828 31.32 -26.60 8.71
C LYS A 828 30.42 -27.83 8.69
N ILE A 829 29.28 -27.76 8.01
CA ILE A 829 28.42 -28.93 7.79
C ILE A 829 29.02 -29.71 6.62
N GLU A 830 29.81 -30.73 6.95
CA GLU A 830 30.22 -31.75 5.99
C GLU A 830 29.13 -32.82 5.93
N TRP A 831 28.80 -33.26 4.72
CA TRP A 831 27.87 -34.35 4.48
C TRP A 831 28.70 -35.60 4.14
N GLU A 832 28.45 -36.69 4.85
CA GLU A 832 28.93 -38.04 4.49
C GLU A 832 27.71 -38.92 4.19
N ASP A 833 27.75 -39.56 3.01
CA ASP A 833 26.96 -40.67 2.46
C ASP A 833 25.50 -40.90 2.93
#